data_AF-A0AAD5YK37-F1
#
_entry.id   AF-A0AAD5YK37-F1
#
_cell.length_a   1.000
_cell.length_b   1.000
_cell.length_c   1.000
_cell.angle_alpha   90.00
_cell.angle_beta   90.00
_cell.angle_gamma   90.00
#
_symmetry.space_group_name_H-M   'P 1'
#
loop_
_entity.id
_entity.type
_entity.pdbx_description
1 polymer ?
#
loop_
_entity_poly.entity_id
_entity_poly.type
_entity_poly.pdbx_seq_one_letter_code
_entity_poly.pdbx_strand_id
1 'polypeptide(L)'
;MSTSEKTPTPSSPHLVESPHPNKGAVDVFEENPDHDIHYKTLSWQFVSLLMIAEIVSNGMLSLPSALAVVGIVPAVVLIVFLGVFGLFTAKLLIDFKLNHPNVHSMGDAGMIMGGPFFRELLSAGTVIFAICATGAEILSGQQALSSLSNNGLCAMYFLLIFAVATFVLSLPRTLDRLSWIGLFSVLLIMVAGVVAMIGAGLNSTPGRTISATTKTDFYQAFLAITNPVFSYAGFNELQAAWCLQGSATVFYTLFAVIIAGGLYSHTAAKLVFVRFFRHTRHIYSHTVKGWAVWVALCFFAVALAFVLAIAVPIFSYLIGIAAALFASWYTYGLAGFFWLYDTVQFEGRAGLRRRPVMLTLSILTIISGAFICVAGTYVSIKLITVAYSTHIVGKPFRMSNKPGLYSIPISARPPTPWKQTFKAIGFIILWMFAAIMINGSQFVFLLPIRLLPFRSARSLYYEGIRWTKGCLGCLLILMCQWFAPTRLRITFETQGPGKFSKEEIERVAVRNSKGEVISLNLPTKFVLTANHQIYADWWYAWCLLYFIGPTGVHRHMFITLKKSLQWIPIAGWGMQFFNFIFLARSWAADRLQLATQLASLGKEARKENRPFCFLLYPEGTLVSKDTRPISKKFADKMGIADMKNTLLPRSTGLHYSLRSLAPRIPDLKLLDLTVVYPGKFSKFQLSYYTLRSIFFNGVSPPAIHMHLRLFDVREDIPIGDLSSTMSSPDVPEKGAVEVDIPAEEKENFDLWLRNLWREKDEAIAKYYETGTLETIPEGSTALDIPLKLRRKREILDAFCCFFPAGLAYLLGRARH
;
A
#
# COMPACT_ATOMS: atom_id res chain seq x y z
N MET A 1 59.45 19.21 -79.78
CA MET A 1 60.44 19.50 -78.73
C MET A 1 59.74 19.43 -77.37
N SER A 2 60.49 19.34 -76.27
CA SER A 2 60.02 19.01 -74.91
C SER A 2 59.19 20.15 -74.25
N THR A 3 58.57 20.08 -73.06
CA THR A 3 58.07 19.00 -72.16
C THR A 3 57.30 19.67 -71.01
N SER A 4 56.22 19.07 -70.49
CA SER A 4 55.85 19.21 -69.07
C SER A 4 54.84 18.13 -68.67
N GLU A 5 55.03 17.50 -67.52
CA GLU A 5 54.15 16.43 -67.01
C GLU A 5 52.99 17.00 -66.18
N LYS A 6 51.86 16.30 -66.19
CA LYS A 6 50.93 16.29 -65.05
C LYS A 6 50.60 14.84 -64.70
N THR A 7 50.90 14.48 -63.46
CA THR A 7 50.62 13.16 -62.90
C THR A 7 49.12 12.92 -62.77
N PRO A 8 48.60 11.74 -63.18
CA PRO A 8 47.23 11.35 -62.86
C PRO A 8 47.13 10.99 -61.37
N THR A 9 46.10 11.49 -60.70
CA THR A 9 45.74 11.10 -59.33
C THR A 9 45.31 9.63 -59.28
N PRO A 10 45.55 8.90 -58.17
CA PRO A 10 45.19 7.50 -58.07
C PRO A 10 43.69 7.28 -58.24
N SER A 11 43.33 6.28 -59.06
CA SER A 11 41.95 5.87 -59.30
C SER A 11 41.26 5.39 -58.02
N SER A 12 39.96 5.65 -57.92
CA SER A 12 39.09 5.10 -56.89
C SER A 12 39.24 3.57 -56.77
N PRO A 13 39.20 2.98 -55.55
CA PRO A 13 39.33 1.55 -55.37
C PRO A 13 38.23 0.79 -56.12
N HIS A 14 38.59 -0.34 -56.72
CA HIS A 14 37.67 -1.14 -57.53
C HIS A 14 36.41 -1.53 -56.75
N LEU A 15 35.26 -1.08 -57.24
CA LEU A 15 33.99 -1.73 -56.94
C LEU A 15 34.05 -3.13 -57.57
N VAL A 16 34.13 -4.16 -56.74
CA VAL A 16 33.97 -5.55 -57.19
C VAL A 16 32.52 -5.71 -57.62
N GLU A 17 32.28 -6.00 -58.89
CA GLU A 17 30.94 -6.30 -59.38
C GLU A 17 30.38 -7.52 -58.65
N SER A 18 29.22 -7.35 -58.01
CA SER A 18 28.57 -8.43 -57.29
C SER A 18 27.96 -9.43 -58.28
N PRO A 19 28.09 -10.76 -58.05
CA PRO A 19 27.60 -11.75 -58.99
C PRO A 19 26.06 -11.77 -59.02
N HIS A 20 25.51 -11.27 -60.12
CA HIS A 20 24.12 -11.33 -60.60
C HIS A 20 22.98 -11.23 -59.55
N PRO A 21 22.17 -10.15 -59.57
CA PRO A 21 20.93 -10.12 -58.80
C PRO A 21 19.98 -11.24 -59.28
N ASN A 22 19.56 -12.09 -58.34
CA ASN A 22 18.75 -13.27 -58.63
C ASN A 22 17.32 -12.87 -59.06
N LYS A 23 17.04 -12.93 -60.37
CA LYS A 23 15.84 -12.41 -61.05
C LYS A 23 14.49 -13.08 -60.68
N GLY A 24 14.41 -13.81 -59.57
CA GLY A 24 13.19 -14.45 -59.05
C GLY A 24 12.77 -14.02 -57.65
N ALA A 25 13.49 -13.07 -57.01
CA ALA A 25 13.19 -12.61 -55.66
C ALA A 25 12.12 -11.50 -55.65
N VAL A 26 10.85 -11.88 -55.49
CA VAL A 26 9.73 -10.92 -55.33
C VAL A 26 9.76 -10.33 -53.92
N ASP A 27 9.74 -8.99 -53.82
CA ASP A 27 9.65 -8.27 -52.55
C ASP A 27 8.24 -8.42 -51.95
N VAL A 28 8.15 -8.77 -50.67
CA VAL A 28 6.86 -8.89 -49.96
C VAL A 28 6.13 -7.54 -49.91
N PHE A 29 6.85 -6.43 -50.03
CA PHE A 29 6.34 -5.06 -50.06
C PHE A 29 6.61 -4.39 -51.43
N GLU A 30 6.43 -5.14 -52.52
CA GLU A 30 6.45 -4.63 -53.89
C GLU A 30 5.46 -3.46 -54.10
N GLU A 31 5.92 -2.44 -54.83
CA GLU A 31 5.13 -1.26 -55.20
C GLU A 31 4.41 -1.53 -56.52
N ASN A 32 3.13 -1.89 -56.42
CA ASN A 32 2.22 -1.98 -57.55
C ASN A 32 1.12 -0.92 -57.39
N PRO A 33 0.82 -0.09 -58.42
CA PRO A 33 -0.31 0.84 -58.42
C PRO A 33 -1.67 0.19 -58.10
N ASP A 34 -1.86 -1.09 -58.44
CA ASP A 34 -3.12 -1.83 -58.23
C ASP A 34 -3.33 -2.32 -56.78
N HIS A 35 -2.41 -2.00 -55.85
CA HIS A 35 -2.54 -2.37 -54.43
C HIS A 35 -3.31 -1.30 -53.64
N ASP A 36 -4.46 -1.66 -53.02
CA ASP A 36 -5.18 -0.77 -52.08
C ASP A 36 -4.31 -0.24 -50.91
N ILE A 37 -3.16 -0.89 -50.63
CA ILE A 37 -2.30 -0.63 -49.49
C ILE A 37 -0.83 -0.63 -49.93
N HIS A 38 -0.22 0.56 -49.97
CA HIS A 38 1.22 0.72 -50.17
C HIS A 38 1.95 0.69 -48.82
N TYR A 39 3.12 0.03 -48.76
CA TYR A 39 3.88 -0.15 -47.51
C TYR A 39 5.19 0.63 -47.42
N LYS A 40 5.77 1.03 -48.56
CA LYS A 40 7.02 1.80 -48.64
C LYS A 40 6.77 3.31 -48.64
N THR A 41 6.02 3.77 -47.63
CA THR A 41 5.52 5.16 -47.55
C THR A 41 6.43 6.10 -46.73
N LEU A 42 7.44 5.58 -46.05
CA LEU A 42 8.33 6.35 -45.16
C LEU A 42 9.67 6.66 -45.85
N SER A 43 10.07 7.93 -45.90
CA SER A 43 11.43 8.30 -46.33
C SER A 43 12.44 8.03 -45.21
N TRP A 44 13.73 7.89 -45.58
CA TRP A 44 14.79 7.61 -44.61
C TRP A 44 14.90 8.69 -43.53
N GLN A 45 14.64 9.97 -43.86
CA GLN A 45 14.67 11.06 -42.88
C GLN A 45 13.59 10.88 -41.80
N PHE A 46 12.36 10.53 -42.19
CA PHE A 46 11.28 10.24 -41.25
C PHE A 46 11.58 8.98 -40.43
N VAL A 47 12.18 7.94 -41.01
CA VAL A 47 12.63 6.75 -40.27
C VAL A 47 13.72 7.10 -39.26
N SER A 48 14.77 7.83 -39.64
CA SER A 48 15.83 8.25 -38.73
C SER A 48 15.29 9.11 -37.59
N LEU A 49 14.41 10.08 -37.89
CA LEU A 49 13.78 10.90 -36.87
C LEU A 49 12.83 10.09 -35.97
N LEU A 50 12.12 9.09 -36.50
CA LEU A 50 11.29 8.18 -35.70
C LEU A 50 12.14 7.28 -34.79
N MET A 51 13.28 6.76 -35.25
CA MET A 51 14.22 6.00 -34.41
C MET A 51 14.87 6.87 -33.33
N ILE A 52 15.03 8.17 -33.56
CA ILE A 52 15.47 9.15 -32.53
C ILE A 52 14.32 9.53 -31.59
N ALA A 53 13.09 9.64 -32.10
CA ALA A 53 11.84 9.85 -31.34
C ALA A 53 11.53 8.68 -30.41
N GLU A 54 11.92 7.48 -30.85
CA GLU A 54 12.23 6.35 -30.01
C GLU A 54 13.47 6.71 -29.17
N ILE A 55 14.61 6.03 -29.26
CA ILE A 55 15.87 6.09 -28.44
C ILE A 55 16.02 7.23 -27.38
N VAL A 56 15.73 8.51 -27.69
CA VAL A 56 15.70 9.61 -26.70
C VAL A 56 14.59 9.48 -25.65
N SER A 57 13.34 9.23 -26.05
CA SER A 57 12.13 9.29 -25.19
C SER A 57 12.32 8.63 -23.82
N ASN A 58 12.57 7.32 -23.83
CA ASN A 58 12.67 6.53 -22.62
C ASN A 58 14.14 6.34 -22.18
N GLY A 59 15.12 6.77 -23.00
CA GLY A 59 16.51 6.92 -22.59
C GLY A 59 16.68 8.07 -21.59
N MET A 60 15.95 9.17 -21.78
CA MET A 60 15.77 10.24 -20.78
C MET A 60 15.30 9.70 -19.43
N LEU A 61 14.51 8.63 -19.45
CA LEU A 61 14.04 7.97 -18.25
C LEU A 61 15.14 7.07 -17.65
N SER A 62 15.71 6.15 -18.45
CA SER A 62 16.60 5.07 -17.97
C SER A 62 17.92 5.50 -17.34
N LEU A 63 18.59 6.48 -17.94
CA LEU A 63 19.96 6.82 -17.60
C LEU A 63 20.07 7.42 -16.19
N PRO A 64 19.14 8.28 -15.73
CA PRO A 64 18.99 8.64 -14.32
C PRO A 64 18.98 7.46 -13.33
N SER A 65 18.37 6.32 -13.67
CA SER A 65 18.37 5.15 -12.79
C SER A 65 19.76 4.51 -12.67
N ALA A 66 20.51 4.41 -13.78
CA ALA A 66 21.88 3.89 -13.74
C ALA A 66 22.81 4.83 -12.96
N LEU A 67 22.71 6.15 -13.21
CA LEU A 67 23.43 7.21 -12.51
C LEU A 67 23.19 7.16 -10.99
N ALA A 68 21.97 6.91 -10.54
CA ALA A 68 21.64 6.78 -9.12
C ALA A 68 22.24 5.53 -8.46
N VAL A 69 22.30 4.41 -9.18
CA VAL A 69 22.69 3.10 -8.62
C VAL A 69 24.21 2.91 -8.51
N VAL A 70 25.00 3.32 -9.50
CA VAL A 70 26.47 3.18 -9.46
C VAL A 70 27.22 4.49 -9.19
N GLY A 71 26.55 5.65 -9.30
CA GLY A 71 27.17 6.97 -9.23
C GLY A 71 27.63 7.49 -10.60
N ILE A 72 27.95 8.78 -10.68
CA ILE A 72 28.14 9.48 -11.96
C ILE A 72 29.25 8.87 -12.81
N VAL A 73 30.44 8.64 -12.24
CA VAL A 73 31.63 8.25 -13.01
C VAL A 73 31.46 6.88 -13.70
N PRO A 74 31.14 5.77 -12.98
CA PRO A 74 30.97 4.48 -13.63
C PRO A 74 29.76 4.44 -14.57
N ALA A 75 28.68 5.18 -14.29
CA ALA A 75 27.54 5.27 -15.20
C ALA A 75 27.90 5.95 -16.53
N VAL A 76 28.63 7.07 -16.52
CA VAL A 76 29.05 7.75 -17.76
C VAL A 76 29.98 6.86 -18.59
N VAL A 77 30.95 6.18 -17.96
CA VAL A 77 31.84 5.23 -18.65
C VAL A 77 31.04 4.08 -19.29
N LEU A 78 30.08 3.50 -18.54
CA LEU A 78 29.22 2.43 -19.02
C LEU A 78 28.32 2.86 -20.18
N ILE A 79 27.74 4.07 -20.10
CA ILE A 79 26.88 4.65 -21.14
C ILE A 79 27.67 4.85 -22.45
N VAL A 80 28.86 5.45 -22.37
CA VAL A 80 29.74 5.65 -23.54
C VAL A 80 30.18 4.31 -24.14
N PHE A 81 30.59 3.34 -23.30
CA PHE A 81 30.98 2.01 -23.74
C PHE A 81 29.85 1.28 -24.48
N LEU A 82 28.64 1.25 -23.91
CA LEU A 82 27.47 0.57 -24.53
C LEU A 82 27.01 1.24 -25.82
N GLY A 83 27.16 2.56 -25.94
CA GLY A 83 26.89 3.31 -27.18
C GLY A 83 27.91 3.01 -28.29
N VAL A 84 29.21 3.00 -27.97
CA VAL A 84 30.27 2.61 -28.93
C VAL A 84 30.13 1.14 -29.35
N PHE A 85 29.80 0.26 -28.41
CA PHE A 85 29.55 -1.16 -28.70
C PHE A 85 28.32 -1.34 -29.60
N GLY A 86 27.24 -0.60 -29.33
CA GLY A 86 26.02 -0.62 -30.16
C GLY A 86 26.25 -0.09 -31.58
N LEU A 87 27.11 0.92 -31.74
CA LEU A 87 27.51 1.42 -33.06
C LEU A 87 28.32 0.38 -33.85
N PHE A 88 29.24 -0.33 -33.18
CA PHE A 88 29.99 -1.43 -33.79
C PHE A 88 29.08 -2.57 -34.26
N THR A 89 28.13 -2.99 -33.42
CA THR A 89 27.22 -4.11 -33.77
C THR A 89 26.20 -3.69 -34.83
N ALA A 90 25.65 -2.47 -34.77
CA ALA A 90 24.80 -1.92 -35.83
C ALA A 90 25.49 -1.90 -37.20
N LYS A 91 26.81 -1.62 -37.25
CA LYS A 91 27.60 -1.69 -38.49
C LYS A 91 27.58 -3.11 -39.08
N LEU A 92 27.73 -4.15 -38.26
CA LEU A 92 27.67 -5.55 -38.72
C LEU A 92 26.26 -5.97 -39.18
N LEU A 93 25.20 -5.44 -38.56
CA LEU A 93 23.82 -5.64 -39.01
C LEU A 93 23.58 -4.98 -40.39
N ILE A 94 24.16 -3.78 -40.62
CA ILE A 94 24.09 -3.09 -41.91
C ILE A 94 24.86 -3.86 -42.98
N ASP A 95 26.10 -4.32 -42.70
CA ASP A 95 26.87 -5.17 -43.62
C ASP A 95 26.04 -6.39 -44.07
N PHE A 96 25.47 -7.12 -43.11
CA PHE A 96 24.68 -8.33 -43.38
C PHE A 96 23.40 -8.03 -44.19
N LYS A 97 22.72 -6.91 -43.92
CA LYS A 97 21.54 -6.49 -44.70
C LYS A 97 21.90 -6.08 -46.13
N LEU A 98 23.08 -5.51 -46.36
CA LEU A 98 23.57 -5.19 -47.71
C LEU A 98 23.99 -6.46 -48.47
N ASN A 99 24.62 -7.41 -47.77
CA ASN A 99 25.00 -8.72 -48.32
C ASN A 99 23.79 -9.62 -48.62
N HIS A 100 22.70 -9.51 -47.84
CA HIS A 100 21.47 -10.29 -47.99
C HIS A 100 20.22 -9.40 -48.17
N PRO A 101 20.02 -8.76 -49.34
CA PRO A 101 18.93 -7.80 -49.56
C PRO A 101 17.53 -8.33 -49.24
N ASN A 102 17.29 -9.63 -49.40
CA ASN A 102 16.00 -10.31 -49.16
C ASN A 102 15.65 -10.50 -47.67
N VAL A 103 16.50 -10.06 -46.73
CA VAL A 103 16.23 -10.11 -45.28
C VAL A 103 15.36 -8.92 -44.89
N HIS A 104 14.08 -9.16 -44.56
CA HIS A 104 13.16 -8.12 -44.08
C HIS A 104 12.88 -8.22 -42.57
N SER A 105 13.33 -9.29 -41.91
CA SER A 105 13.16 -9.54 -40.49
C SER A 105 14.30 -10.37 -39.90
N MET A 106 14.46 -10.35 -38.57
CA MET A 106 15.37 -11.27 -37.86
C MET A 106 15.02 -12.74 -38.09
N GLY A 107 13.76 -13.05 -38.43
CA GLY A 107 13.35 -14.39 -38.86
C GLY A 107 13.95 -14.78 -40.20
N ASP A 108 13.91 -13.91 -41.21
CA ASP A 108 14.55 -14.18 -42.52
C ASP A 108 16.08 -14.33 -42.36
N ALA A 109 16.71 -13.52 -41.50
CA ALA A 109 18.13 -13.68 -41.14
C ALA A 109 18.43 -15.04 -40.47
N GLY A 110 17.57 -15.49 -39.54
CA GLY A 110 17.66 -16.81 -38.93
C GLY A 110 17.52 -17.95 -39.95
N MET A 111 16.66 -17.79 -40.97
CA MET A 111 16.52 -18.74 -42.07
C MET A 111 17.82 -18.91 -42.86
N ILE A 112 18.57 -17.83 -43.09
CA ILE A 112 19.85 -17.84 -43.81
C ILE A 112 20.96 -18.47 -42.95
N MET A 113 21.07 -18.09 -41.68
CA MET A 113 22.13 -18.58 -40.78
C MET A 113 21.98 -20.06 -40.38
N GLY A 114 20.74 -20.54 -40.20
CA GLY A 114 20.48 -21.85 -39.60
C GLY A 114 19.13 -22.48 -39.96
N GLY A 115 18.51 -22.05 -41.05
CA GLY A 115 17.30 -22.68 -41.58
C GLY A 115 16.05 -22.52 -40.68
N PRO A 116 15.06 -23.43 -40.83
CA PRO A 116 13.73 -23.26 -40.23
C PRO A 116 13.72 -23.08 -38.70
N PHE A 117 14.59 -23.77 -37.96
CA PHE A 117 14.65 -23.65 -36.50
C PHE A 117 15.04 -22.23 -36.07
N PHE A 118 16.14 -21.70 -36.62
CA PHE A 118 16.61 -20.34 -36.32
C PHE A 118 15.63 -19.28 -36.82
N ARG A 119 14.93 -19.52 -37.95
CA ARG A 119 13.83 -18.65 -38.41
C ARG A 119 12.74 -18.51 -37.36
N GLU A 120 12.16 -19.62 -36.88
CA GLU A 120 11.06 -19.51 -35.90
C GLU A 120 11.55 -18.99 -34.55
N LEU A 121 12.76 -19.35 -34.11
CA LEU A 121 13.37 -18.86 -32.87
C LEU A 121 13.52 -17.32 -32.86
N LEU A 122 14.12 -16.74 -33.90
CA LEU A 122 14.31 -15.28 -33.99
C LEU A 122 13.01 -14.55 -34.32
N SER A 123 12.08 -15.18 -35.06
CA SER A 123 10.73 -14.62 -35.26
C SER A 123 9.96 -14.52 -33.93
N ALA A 124 9.92 -15.62 -33.16
CA ALA A 124 9.24 -15.67 -31.87
C ALA A 124 9.88 -14.71 -30.87
N GLY A 125 11.22 -14.68 -30.77
CA GLY A 125 11.93 -13.76 -29.88
C GLY A 125 11.68 -12.28 -30.22
N THR A 126 11.58 -11.93 -31.51
CA THR A 126 11.25 -10.55 -31.93
C THR A 126 9.82 -10.17 -31.54
N VAL A 127 8.85 -11.09 -31.73
CA VAL A 127 7.45 -10.88 -31.33
C VAL A 127 7.30 -10.77 -29.81
N ILE A 128 7.95 -11.63 -29.04
CA ILE A 128 7.92 -11.59 -27.57
C ILE A 128 8.58 -10.31 -27.05
N PHE A 129 9.73 -9.90 -27.61
CA PHE A 129 10.39 -8.63 -27.28
C PHE A 129 9.47 -7.44 -27.48
N ALA A 130 8.81 -7.34 -28.65
CA ALA A 130 7.86 -6.27 -28.94
C ALA A 130 6.63 -6.30 -28.00
N ILE A 131 6.13 -7.47 -27.60
CA ILE A 131 5.03 -7.58 -26.63
C ILE A 131 5.48 -7.16 -25.22
N CYS A 132 6.70 -7.51 -24.80
CA CYS A 132 7.28 -7.02 -23.55
C CYS A 132 7.48 -5.50 -23.56
N ALA A 133 7.97 -4.93 -24.67
CA ALA A 133 8.11 -3.48 -24.84
C ALA A 133 6.75 -2.75 -24.85
N THR A 134 5.74 -3.33 -25.49
CA THR A 134 4.34 -2.86 -25.41
C THR A 134 3.83 -2.85 -23.96
N GLY A 135 4.14 -3.89 -23.19
CA GLY A 135 3.74 -4.02 -21.78
C GLY A 135 4.45 -3.01 -20.88
N ALA A 136 5.73 -2.78 -21.15
CA ALA A 136 6.50 -1.71 -20.55
C ALA A 136 5.84 -0.34 -20.79
N GLU A 137 5.59 0.07 -22.04
CA GLU A 137 4.97 1.38 -22.31
C GLU A 137 3.61 1.56 -21.61
N ILE A 138 2.74 0.54 -21.66
CA ILE A 138 1.46 0.57 -20.95
C ILE A 138 1.64 0.77 -19.43
N LEU A 139 2.70 0.20 -18.84
CA LEU A 139 3.07 0.38 -17.43
C LEU A 139 3.69 1.76 -17.14
N SER A 140 4.51 2.31 -18.04
CA SER A 140 5.07 3.67 -17.93
C SER A 140 3.95 4.72 -17.96
N GLY A 141 3.00 4.59 -18.90
CA GLY A 141 1.79 5.41 -18.95
C GLY A 141 0.95 5.29 -17.68
N GLN A 142 0.79 4.08 -17.16
CA GLN A 142 0.14 3.86 -15.85
C GLN A 142 0.87 4.60 -14.72
N GLN A 143 2.20 4.53 -14.63
CA GLN A 143 2.97 5.19 -13.57
C GLN A 143 2.84 6.71 -13.65
N ALA A 144 2.92 7.27 -14.87
CA ALA A 144 2.74 8.68 -15.12
C ALA A 144 1.31 9.16 -14.75
N LEU A 145 0.26 8.43 -15.17
CA LEU A 145 -1.12 8.83 -14.87
C LEU A 145 -1.52 8.58 -13.39
N SER A 146 -0.94 7.57 -12.73
CA SER A 146 -0.99 7.44 -11.27
C SER A 146 -0.35 8.64 -10.58
N SER A 147 0.74 9.19 -11.12
CA SER A 147 1.44 10.35 -10.55
C SER A 147 0.72 11.68 -10.81
N LEU A 148 0.19 11.87 -12.02
CA LEU A 148 -0.66 13.02 -12.40
C LEU A 148 -1.93 13.11 -11.54
N SER A 149 -2.61 11.98 -11.36
CA SER A 149 -3.91 11.92 -10.67
C SER A 149 -3.83 11.90 -9.14
N ASN A 150 -2.64 12.03 -8.55
CA ASN A 150 -2.38 11.74 -7.13
C ASN A 150 -2.94 10.36 -6.69
N ASN A 151 -2.77 9.36 -7.57
CA ASN A 151 -3.38 8.04 -7.50
C ASN A 151 -4.92 8.11 -7.43
N GLY A 152 -5.56 8.80 -8.37
CA GLY A 152 -7.02 9.02 -8.38
C GLY A 152 -7.84 7.73 -8.52
N LEU A 153 -7.39 6.80 -9.37
CA LEU A 153 -7.95 5.45 -9.52
C LEU A 153 -7.02 4.39 -8.87
N CYS A 154 -7.30 3.12 -9.11
CA CYS A 154 -6.29 2.07 -8.92
C CYS A 154 -5.38 2.02 -10.16
N ALA A 155 -4.10 1.73 -9.96
CA ALA A 155 -3.11 1.48 -11.01
C ALA A 155 -3.66 0.57 -12.15
N MET A 156 -4.37 -0.51 -11.81
CA MET A 156 -4.98 -1.44 -12.77
C MET A 156 -5.95 -0.76 -13.76
N TYR A 157 -6.69 0.27 -13.34
CA TYR A 157 -7.60 1.01 -14.25
C TYR A 157 -6.82 1.95 -15.18
N PHE A 158 -5.76 2.58 -14.69
CA PHE A 158 -4.88 3.38 -15.54
C PHE A 158 -4.14 2.49 -16.56
N LEU A 159 -3.66 1.32 -16.14
CA LEU A 159 -3.08 0.30 -17.03
C LEU A 159 -4.06 -0.11 -18.15
N LEU A 160 -5.33 -0.30 -17.81
CA LEU A 160 -6.38 -0.64 -18.77
C LEU A 160 -6.68 0.51 -19.74
N ILE A 161 -6.65 1.76 -19.27
CA ILE A 161 -6.83 2.96 -20.13
C ILE A 161 -5.71 3.03 -21.17
N PHE A 162 -4.45 2.81 -20.78
CA PHE A 162 -3.34 2.77 -21.75
C PHE A 162 -3.41 1.57 -22.68
N ALA A 163 -3.79 0.38 -22.19
CA ALA A 163 -3.99 -0.78 -23.05
C ALA A 163 -5.06 -0.51 -24.14
N VAL A 164 -6.21 0.07 -23.78
CA VAL A 164 -7.26 0.42 -24.76
C VAL A 164 -6.77 1.48 -25.77
N ALA A 165 -6.05 2.51 -25.32
CA ALA A 165 -5.50 3.54 -26.20
C ALA A 165 -4.44 2.97 -27.17
N THR A 166 -3.50 2.17 -26.66
CA THR A 166 -2.47 1.48 -27.45
C THR A 166 -3.07 0.53 -28.48
N PHE A 167 -4.11 -0.21 -28.13
CA PHE A 167 -4.83 -1.07 -29.08
C PHE A 167 -5.46 -0.28 -30.22
N VAL A 168 -6.10 0.86 -29.94
CA VAL A 168 -6.68 1.71 -30.99
C VAL A 168 -5.60 2.30 -31.91
N LEU A 169 -4.44 2.71 -31.36
CA LEU A 169 -3.33 3.23 -32.17
C LEU A 169 -2.57 2.17 -32.98
N SER A 170 -2.66 0.87 -32.66
CA SER A 170 -2.06 -0.20 -33.46
C SER A 170 -2.97 -0.77 -34.56
N LEU A 171 -4.19 -0.23 -34.73
CA LEU A 171 -5.12 -0.62 -35.81
C LEU A 171 -4.72 -0.17 -37.24
N PRO A 172 -4.06 0.98 -37.50
CA PRO A 172 -3.62 1.35 -38.85
C PRO A 172 -2.63 0.32 -39.42
N ARG A 173 -2.83 -0.18 -40.65
CA ARG A 173 -1.97 -1.21 -41.26
C ARG A 173 -0.64 -0.68 -41.84
N THR A 174 -0.48 0.64 -41.88
CA THR A 174 0.62 1.40 -42.51
C THR A 174 1.09 2.53 -41.59
N LEU A 175 2.39 2.83 -41.59
CA LEU A 175 3.01 3.79 -40.65
C LEU A 175 3.07 5.25 -41.14
N ASP A 176 2.67 5.53 -42.39
CA ASP A 176 2.65 6.86 -43.00
C ASP A 176 2.06 7.94 -42.07
N ARG A 177 0.77 7.82 -41.74
CA ARG A 177 0.05 8.79 -40.89
C ARG A 177 0.52 8.82 -39.43
N LEU A 178 1.31 7.85 -38.98
CA LEU A 178 1.91 7.84 -37.65
C LEU A 178 3.22 8.67 -37.60
N SER A 179 3.90 8.86 -38.73
CA SER A 179 5.19 9.56 -38.82
C SER A 179 5.15 11.00 -38.30
N TRP A 180 4.15 11.78 -38.73
CA TRP A 180 3.92 13.16 -38.28
C TRP A 180 3.61 13.25 -36.78
N ILE A 181 2.92 12.25 -36.23
CA ILE A 181 2.61 12.19 -34.80
C ILE A 181 3.89 11.84 -34.00
N GLY A 182 4.74 10.97 -34.55
CA GLY A 182 6.08 10.69 -34.04
C GLY A 182 6.98 11.93 -33.99
N LEU A 183 7.02 12.73 -35.07
CA LEU A 183 7.74 14.01 -35.10
C LEU A 183 7.24 15.00 -34.04
N PHE A 184 5.92 15.12 -33.89
CA PHE A 184 5.33 15.95 -32.84
C PHE A 184 5.72 15.45 -31.44
N SER A 185 5.78 14.12 -31.26
CA SER A 185 6.27 13.50 -30.02
C SER A 185 7.73 13.87 -29.70
N VAL A 186 8.65 13.90 -30.68
CA VAL A 186 10.05 14.35 -30.45
C VAL A 186 10.09 15.72 -29.77
N LEU A 187 9.35 16.68 -30.34
CA LEU A 187 9.31 18.05 -29.84
C LEU A 187 8.78 18.11 -28.40
N LEU A 188 7.72 17.35 -28.11
CA LEU A 188 7.13 17.26 -26.78
C LEU A 188 8.06 16.60 -25.76
N ILE A 189 8.77 15.53 -26.14
CA ILE A 189 9.80 14.89 -25.32
C ILE A 189 10.92 15.88 -25.00
N MET A 190 11.46 16.58 -26.01
CA MET A 190 12.55 17.55 -25.82
C MET A 190 12.14 18.71 -24.90
N VAL A 191 10.94 19.26 -25.08
CA VAL A 191 10.39 20.28 -24.16
C VAL A 191 10.22 19.71 -22.75
N ALA A 192 9.67 18.51 -22.60
CA ALA A 192 9.53 17.85 -21.31
C ALA A 192 10.86 17.65 -20.58
N GLY A 193 11.92 17.24 -21.29
CA GLY A 193 13.27 17.04 -20.74
C GLY A 193 13.99 18.34 -20.38
N VAL A 194 13.85 19.40 -21.19
CA VAL A 194 14.39 20.73 -20.85
C VAL A 194 13.70 21.29 -19.61
N VAL A 195 12.37 21.19 -19.53
CA VAL A 195 11.61 21.54 -18.32
C VAL A 195 12.04 20.67 -17.13
N ALA A 196 12.31 19.37 -17.33
CA ALA A 196 12.82 18.45 -16.30
C ALA A 196 14.08 18.96 -15.61
N MET A 197 15.10 19.32 -16.40
CA MET A 197 16.37 19.80 -15.87
C MET A 197 16.23 21.13 -15.13
N ILE A 198 15.46 22.08 -15.69
CA ILE A 198 15.20 23.39 -15.06
C ILE A 198 14.44 23.23 -13.74
N GLY A 199 13.36 22.45 -13.73
CA GLY A 199 12.53 22.24 -12.54
C GLY A 199 13.29 21.55 -11.41
N ALA A 200 14.14 20.56 -11.72
CA ALA A 200 15.00 19.87 -10.77
C ALA A 200 16.12 20.76 -10.22
N GLY A 201 16.71 21.63 -11.05
CA GLY A 201 17.72 22.61 -10.62
C GLY A 201 17.16 23.67 -9.66
N LEU A 202 15.95 24.16 -9.93
CA LEU A 202 15.26 25.15 -9.09
C LEU A 202 14.71 24.57 -7.78
N ASN A 203 14.45 23.26 -7.70
CA ASN A 203 13.81 22.59 -6.56
C ASN A 203 14.67 21.43 -6.05
N SER A 204 15.91 21.74 -5.66
CA SER A 204 16.87 20.74 -5.16
C SER A 204 16.34 20.03 -3.91
N THR A 205 16.50 18.70 -3.86
CA THR A 205 15.95 17.89 -2.76
C THR A 205 16.86 18.00 -1.52
N PRO A 206 16.35 18.46 -0.35
CA PRO A 206 17.18 18.65 0.83
C PRO A 206 17.91 17.36 1.25
N GLY A 207 19.23 17.43 1.42
CA GLY A 207 20.07 16.30 1.79
C GLY A 207 20.48 15.35 0.64
N ARG A 208 20.09 15.60 -0.61
CA ARG A 208 20.53 14.78 -1.75
C ARG A 208 21.94 15.15 -2.19
N THR A 209 22.92 14.36 -1.76
CA THR A 209 24.32 14.48 -2.19
C THR A 209 24.52 13.98 -3.62
N ILE A 210 25.40 14.64 -4.38
CA ILE A 210 25.87 14.14 -5.67
C ILE A 210 27.09 13.25 -5.43
N SER A 211 26.96 11.95 -5.73
CA SER A 211 28.02 10.96 -5.52
C SER A 211 28.71 10.58 -6.83
N ALA A 212 30.04 10.71 -6.86
CA ALA A 212 30.86 10.27 -7.99
C ALA A 212 30.80 8.74 -8.17
N THR A 213 30.72 8.00 -7.07
CA THR A 213 30.52 6.54 -7.01
C THR A 213 29.55 6.19 -5.86
N THR A 214 28.77 5.13 -6.03
CA THR A 214 27.82 4.60 -5.03
C THR A 214 28.22 3.18 -4.64
N LYS A 215 28.20 2.83 -3.35
CA LYS A 215 28.35 1.44 -2.90
C LYS A 215 27.09 0.66 -3.26
N THR A 216 27.23 -0.35 -4.11
CA THR A 216 26.11 -1.08 -4.72
C THR A 216 26.45 -2.58 -4.81
N ASP A 217 25.44 -3.45 -4.68
CA ASP A 217 25.62 -4.90 -4.78
C ASP A 217 25.58 -5.41 -6.24
N PHE A 218 25.89 -6.69 -6.45
CA PHE A 218 25.91 -7.29 -7.80
C PHE A 218 24.57 -7.19 -8.54
N TYR A 219 23.44 -7.34 -7.86
CA TYR A 219 22.11 -7.30 -8.47
C TYR A 219 21.77 -5.88 -8.93
N GLN A 220 22.06 -4.88 -8.09
CA GLN A 220 21.85 -3.47 -8.43
C GLN A 220 22.83 -3.02 -9.52
N ALA A 221 24.10 -3.43 -9.46
CA ALA A 221 25.09 -3.16 -10.52
C ALA A 221 24.64 -3.73 -11.87
N PHE A 222 24.04 -4.93 -11.90
CA PHE A 222 23.57 -5.53 -13.15
C PHE A 222 22.28 -4.89 -13.71
N LEU A 223 21.40 -4.35 -12.85
CA LEU A 223 20.31 -3.46 -13.30
C LEU A 223 20.86 -2.21 -14.01
N ALA A 224 21.90 -1.60 -13.45
CA ALA A 224 22.54 -0.41 -14.04
C ALA A 224 23.20 -0.69 -15.40
N ILE A 225 23.45 -1.96 -15.75
CA ILE A 225 23.91 -2.41 -17.08
C ILE A 225 22.72 -2.75 -17.99
N THR A 226 21.74 -3.52 -17.48
CA THR A 226 20.61 -3.99 -18.29
C THR A 226 19.62 -2.89 -18.69
N ASN A 227 19.44 -1.85 -17.87
CA ASN A 227 18.54 -0.73 -18.21
C ASN A 227 19.11 0.15 -19.38
N PRO A 228 20.41 0.52 -19.42
CA PRO A 228 21.01 1.12 -20.61
C PRO A 228 21.10 0.18 -21.81
N VAL A 229 21.30 -1.15 -21.62
CA VAL A 229 21.22 -2.15 -22.71
C VAL A 229 19.83 -2.18 -23.34
N PHE A 230 18.76 -2.14 -22.53
CA PHE A 230 17.41 -1.91 -23.04
C PHE A 230 17.35 -0.56 -23.77
N SER A 231 18.07 0.46 -23.30
CA SER A 231 17.93 1.81 -23.85
C SER A 231 18.59 2.05 -25.20
N TYR A 232 19.68 1.35 -25.49
CA TYR A 232 20.26 1.29 -26.84
C TYR A 232 19.49 0.35 -27.80
N ALA A 233 18.45 -0.33 -27.29
CA ALA A 233 17.51 -1.16 -28.04
C ALA A 233 16.03 -0.66 -27.99
N GLY A 234 15.75 0.37 -27.19
CA GLY A 234 14.42 0.78 -26.71
C GLY A 234 13.91 0.06 -25.42
N PHE A 235 13.55 0.65 -24.25
CA PHE A 235 14.07 1.75 -23.37
C PHE A 235 13.11 2.19 -22.17
N ASN A 236 13.59 2.68 -20.97
CA ASN A 236 12.89 3.38 -19.77
C ASN A 236 13.75 3.27 -18.44
N GLU A 237 13.61 3.93 -17.25
CA GLU A 237 12.53 4.48 -16.35
C GLU A 237 13.03 5.63 -15.38
N LEU A 238 12.23 6.69 -15.08
CA LEU A 238 12.64 8.03 -14.53
C LEU A 238 12.33 8.32 -13.03
N GLN A 239 13.04 9.29 -12.39
CA GLN A 239 12.56 9.95 -11.15
C GLN A 239 13.11 11.38 -10.84
N ALA A 240 12.25 12.42 -10.84
CA ALA A 240 12.27 13.72 -10.08
C ALA A 240 11.46 14.84 -10.80
N ALA A 241 10.96 15.95 -10.20
CA ALA A 241 10.39 16.18 -8.86
C ALA A 241 9.51 17.47 -8.84
N TRP A 242 8.22 17.33 -8.48
CA TRP A 242 7.23 18.37 -8.08
C TRP A 242 6.93 19.60 -8.97
N CYS A 243 7.91 20.38 -9.45
CA CYS A 243 7.61 21.57 -10.27
C CYS A 243 7.26 21.23 -11.75
N LEU A 244 7.38 19.94 -12.11
CA LEU A 244 7.28 19.43 -13.49
C LEU A 244 5.87 19.05 -13.94
N GLN A 245 4.99 18.81 -12.99
CA GLN A 245 4.07 17.67 -13.10
C GLN A 245 2.82 17.94 -13.95
N GLY A 246 2.60 19.20 -14.38
CA GLY A 246 1.44 19.61 -15.17
C GLY A 246 1.66 19.55 -16.69
N SER A 247 2.76 20.08 -17.20
CA SER A 247 3.01 20.25 -18.64
C SER A 247 3.80 19.08 -19.23
N ALA A 248 5.03 18.86 -18.74
CA ALA A 248 5.96 17.86 -19.25
C ALA A 248 5.33 16.45 -19.30
N THR A 249 4.68 16.03 -18.22
CA THR A 249 4.09 14.69 -18.11
C THR A 249 2.85 14.52 -18.99
N VAL A 250 1.98 15.52 -19.13
CA VAL A 250 0.78 15.41 -19.99
C VAL A 250 1.17 15.21 -21.46
N PHE A 251 2.13 15.99 -21.95
CA PHE A 251 2.61 15.89 -23.32
C PHE A 251 3.40 14.59 -23.60
N TYR A 252 4.28 14.18 -22.68
CA TYR A 252 5.02 12.91 -22.78
C TYR A 252 4.07 11.70 -22.78
N THR A 253 3.12 11.65 -21.83
CA THR A 253 2.27 10.48 -21.62
C THR A 253 1.17 10.31 -22.66
N LEU A 254 0.66 11.40 -23.26
CA LEU A 254 -0.38 11.30 -24.29
C LEU A 254 0.14 10.92 -25.67
N PHE A 255 1.39 11.28 -26.00
CA PHE A 255 1.97 11.04 -27.32
C PHE A 255 3.05 9.96 -27.30
N ALA A 256 4.17 10.17 -26.62
CA ALA A 256 5.33 9.26 -26.70
C ALA A 256 4.99 7.81 -26.33
N VAL A 257 4.41 7.62 -25.15
CA VAL A 257 4.11 6.29 -24.59
C VAL A 257 3.09 5.52 -25.43
N ILE A 258 2.02 6.18 -25.89
CA ILE A 258 0.94 5.50 -26.62
C ILE A 258 1.37 5.22 -28.08
N ILE A 259 2.19 6.08 -28.68
CA ILE A 259 2.78 5.85 -30.01
C ILE A 259 3.80 4.71 -29.94
N ALA A 260 4.74 4.73 -28.99
CA ALA A 260 5.73 3.66 -28.82
C ALA A 260 5.06 2.30 -28.56
N GLY A 261 4.13 2.23 -27.60
CA GLY A 261 3.35 1.02 -27.35
C GLY A 261 2.53 0.57 -28.58
N GLY A 262 1.98 1.53 -29.34
CA GLY A 262 1.27 1.28 -30.60
C GLY A 262 2.17 0.69 -31.68
N LEU A 263 3.39 1.23 -31.85
CA LEU A 263 4.40 0.76 -32.81
C LEU A 263 4.91 -0.65 -32.46
N TYR A 264 5.17 -0.94 -31.18
CA TYR A 264 5.57 -2.29 -30.75
C TYR A 264 4.43 -3.30 -30.94
N SER A 265 3.19 -2.95 -30.55
CA SER A 265 2.00 -3.77 -30.78
C SER A 265 1.77 -4.05 -32.27
N HIS A 266 1.84 -3.00 -33.10
CA HIS A 266 1.75 -3.09 -34.56
C HIS A 266 2.84 -3.99 -35.13
N THR A 267 4.09 -3.87 -34.67
CA THR A 267 5.23 -4.67 -35.16
C THR A 267 5.07 -6.16 -34.82
N ALA A 268 4.66 -6.47 -33.59
CA ALA A 268 4.32 -7.84 -33.18
C ALA A 268 3.21 -8.43 -34.06
N ALA A 269 2.12 -7.69 -34.28
CA ALA A 269 1.02 -8.08 -35.15
C ALA A 269 1.47 -8.24 -36.62
N LYS A 270 2.33 -7.34 -37.12
CA LYS A 270 2.81 -7.32 -38.51
C LYS A 270 3.64 -8.54 -38.87
N LEU A 271 4.58 -8.94 -38.00
CA LEU A 271 5.41 -10.13 -38.21
C LEU A 271 4.55 -11.39 -38.34
N VAL A 272 3.55 -11.55 -37.46
CA VAL A 272 2.62 -12.69 -37.49
C VAL A 272 1.64 -12.61 -38.68
N PHE A 273 1.13 -11.42 -39.01
CA PHE A 273 0.24 -11.21 -40.15
C PHE A 273 0.92 -11.55 -41.48
N VAL A 274 2.16 -11.08 -41.68
CA VAL A 274 2.97 -11.42 -42.85
C VAL A 274 3.27 -12.92 -42.88
N ARG A 275 3.56 -13.56 -41.73
CA ARG A 275 3.79 -15.02 -41.66
C ARG A 275 2.60 -15.84 -42.17
N PHE A 276 1.36 -15.39 -41.94
CA PHE A 276 0.14 -16.04 -42.45
C PHE A 276 -0.22 -15.69 -43.90
N PHE A 277 0.12 -14.48 -44.37
CA PHE A 277 -0.43 -13.94 -45.61
C PHE A 277 0.59 -13.56 -46.69
N ARG A 278 1.90 -13.87 -46.53
CA ARG A 278 3.05 -13.46 -47.37
C ARG A 278 2.85 -13.55 -48.89
N HIS A 279 1.98 -14.44 -49.36
CA HIS A 279 1.69 -14.69 -50.78
C HIS A 279 0.19 -14.61 -51.09
N THR A 280 -0.54 -13.66 -50.48
CA THR A 280 -2.01 -13.55 -50.63
C THR A 280 -2.47 -12.09 -50.74
N ARG A 281 -3.59 -11.85 -51.45
CA ARG A 281 -4.24 -10.53 -51.55
C ARG A 281 -4.64 -9.89 -50.21
N HIS A 282 -4.60 -10.64 -49.10
CA HIS A 282 -4.90 -10.10 -47.77
C HIS A 282 -3.82 -9.12 -47.26
N ILE A 283 -2.60 -9.16 -47.81
CA ILE A 283 -1.57 -8.15 -47.54
C ILE A 283 -1.87 -6.83 -48.25
N TYR A 284 -2.32 -6.86 -49.51
CA TYR A 284 -2.40 -5.67 -50.37
C TYR A 284 -3.80 -5.04 -50.47
N SER A 285 -4.87 -5.79 -50.15
CA SER A 285 -6.26 -5.33 -50.33
C SER A 285 -7.08 -5.20 -49.04
N HIS A 286 -8.15 -4.41 -49.09
CA HIS A 286 -9.13 -4.15 -48.01
C HIS A 286 -10.14 -5.29 -47.79
N THR A 287 -9.64 -6.52 -47.68
CA THR A 287 -10.47 -7.72 -47.44
C THR A 287 -10.95 -7.83 -45.99
N VAL A 288 -12.19 -8.30 -45.79
CA VAL A 288 -12.77 -8.57 -44.44
C VAL A 288 -11.92 -9.55 -43.64
N LYS A 289 -11.46 -10.65 -44.26
CA LYS A 289 -10.57 -11.64 -43.60
C LYS A 289 -9.23 -11.03 -43.16
N GLY A 290 -8.65 -10.16 -43.99
CA GLY A 290 -7.42 -9.44 -43.65
C GLY A 290 -7.62 -8.53 -42.43
N TRP A 291 -8.67 -7.70 -42.44
CA TRP A 291 -8.99 -6.83 -41.31
C TRP A 291 -9.34 -7.60 -40.03
N ALA A 292 -10.12 -8.68 -40.12
CA ALA A 292 -10.51 -9.48 -38.95
C ALA A 292 -9.29 -10.12 -38.24
N VAL A 293 -8.37 -10.73 -39.00
CA VAL A 293 -7.14 -11.30 -38.43
C VAL A 293 -6.20 -10.20 -37.94
N TRP A 294 -6.10 -9.06 -38.65
CA TRP A 294 -5.29 -7.93 -38.21
C TRP A 294 -5.74 -7.37 -36.86
N VAL A 295 -7.03 -7.04 -36.70
CA VAL A 295 -7.60 -6.54 -35.44
C VAL A 295 -7.41 -7.55 -34.31
N ALA A 296 -7.60 -8.84 -34.58
CA ALA A 296 -7.36 -9.89 -33.59
C ALA A 296 -5.89 -9.97 -33.13
N LEU A 297 -4.93 -9.88 -34.05
CA LEU A 297 -3.49 -9.89 -33.72
C LEU A 297 -3.09 -8.67 -32.89
N CYS A 298 -3.56 -7.46 -33.23
CA CYS A 298 -3.32 -6.26 -32.43
C CYS A 298 -3.95 -6.40 -31.03
N PHE A 299 -5.17 -6.93 -30.92
CA PHE A 299 -5.82 -7.19 -29.64
C PHE A 299 -5.03 -8.18 -28.78
N PHE A 300 -4.62 -9.33 -29.31
CA PHE A 300 -3.87 -10.32 -28.54
C PHE A 300 -2.48 -9.83 -28.13
N ALA A 301 -1.78 -9.06 -28.97
CA ALA A 301 -0.50 -8.44 -28.62
C ALA A 301 -0.65 -7.50 -27.42
N VAL A 302 -1.66 -6.61 -27.42
CA VAL A 302 -1.93 -5.69 -26.32
C VAL A 302 -2.45 -6.41 -25.07
N ALA A 303 -3.31 -7.43 -25.22
CA ALA A 303 -3.83 -8.20 -24.10
C ALA A 303 -2.71 -8.96 -23.36
N LEU A 304 -1.76 -9.55 -24.10
CA LEU A 304 -0.61 -10.23 -23.49
C LEU A 304 0.36 -9.22 -22.85
N ALA A 305 0.60 -8.08 -23.50
CA ALA A 305 1.38 -6.97 -22.94
C ALA A 305 0.80 -6.44 -21.61
N PHE A 306 -0.53 -6.26 -21.55
CA PHE A 306 -1.25 -5.88 -20.33
C PHE A 306 -1.14 -6.95 -19.23
N VAL A 307 -1.23 -8.24 -19.57
CA VAL A 307 -1.01 -9.35 -18.63
C VAL A 307 0.42 -9.35 -18.07
N LEU A 308 1.44 -9.14 -18.91
CA LEU A 308 2.84 -9.05 -18.48
C LEU A 308 3.06 -7.83 -17.55
N ALA A 309 2.48 -6.68 -17.87
CA ALA A 309 2.55 -5.48 -17.02
C ALA A 309 1.87 -5.65 -15.64
N ILE A 310 0.86 -6.52 -15.53
CA ILE A 310 0.27 -6.91 -14.22
C ILE A 310 1.14 -7.96 -13.50
N ALA A 311 1.79 -8.85 -14.23
CA ALA A 311 2.65 -9.90 -13.68
C ALA A 311 4.02 -9.38 -13.20
N VAL A 312 4.52 -8.28 -13.77
CA VAL A 312 5.74 -7.59 -13.34
C VAL A 312 5.45 -6.08 -13.21
N PRO A 313 4.74 -5.65 -12.15
CA PRO A 313 4.31 -4.25 -11.97
C PRO A 313 5.41 -3.35 -11.39
N ILE A 314 6.67 -3.75 -11.52
CA ILE A 314 7.85 -2.87 -11.38
C ILE A 314 8.45 -2.77 -12.77
N PHE A 315 8.36 -1.58 -13.33
CA PHE A 315 8.74 -1.30 -14.69
C PHE A 315 10.20 -1.74 -14.98
N SER A 316 11.16 -1.31 -14.16
CA SER A 316 12.59 -1.63 -14.30
C SER A 316 12.90 -3.13 -14.33
N TYR A 317 12.03 -3.98 -13.76
CA TYR A 317 12.21 -5.43 -13.79
C TYR A 317 11.59 -6.08 -15.03
N LEU A 318 10.49 -5.52 -15.55
CA LEU A 318 9.91 -5.94 -16.83
C LEU A 318 10.86 -5.65 -17.99
N ILE A 319 11.58 -4.52 -17.94
CA ILE A 319 12.61 -4.24 -18.94
C ILE A 319 13.90 -5.01 -18.70
N GLY A 320 14.34 -5.22 -17.45
CA GLY A 320 15.54 -6.00 -17.15
C GLY A 320 15.48 -7.41 -17.74
N ILE A 321 14.32 -8.09 -17.59
CA ILE A 321 14.12 -9.43 -18.14
C ILE A 321 13.97 -9.44 -19.68
N ALA A 322 13.28 -8.45 -20.26
CA ALA A 322 13.15 -8.34 -21.73
C ALA A 322 14.50 -8.00 -22.40
N ALA A 323 15.29 -7.12 -21.77
CA ALA A 323 16.61 -6.73 -22.23
C ALA A 323 17.60 -7.89 -22.14
N ALA A 324 17.59 -8.63 -21.02
CA ALA A 324 18.40 -9.81 -20.85
C ALA A 324 18.05 -10.91 -21.87
N LEU A 325 16.77 -11.27 -22.03
CA LEU A 325 16.37 -12.38 -22.90
C LEU A 325 16.47 -12.06 -24.40
N PHE A 326 16.34 -10.80 -24.81
CA PHE A 326 16.19 -10.45 -26.23
C PHE A 326 17.12 -9.33 -26.72
N ALA A 327 17.14 -8.16 -26.06
CA ALA A 327 17.98 -7.04 -26.51
C ALA A 327 19.49 -7.37 -26.49
N SER A 328 19.92 -8.17 -25.51
CA SER A 328 21.28 -8.72 -25.42
C SER A 328 21.72 -9.47 -26.68
N TRP A 329 20.78 -10.10 -27.39
CA TRP A 329 21.02 -10.83 -28.63
C TRP A 329 20.80 -9.96 -29.87
N TYR A 330 19.66 -9.28 -29.98
CA TYR A 330 19.34 -8.47 -31.18
C TYR A 330 20.26 -7.26 -31.36
N THR A 331 20.65 -6.60 -30.28
CA THR A 331 21.50 -5.39 -30.32
C THR A 331 22.98 -5.76 -30.31
N TYR A 332 23.36 -6.82 -29.60
CA TYR A 332 24.76 -7.19 -29.39
C TYR A 332 25.07 -8.59 -29.95
N GLY A 333 24.66 -9.67 -29.30
CA GLY A 333 25.16 -11.03 -29.56
C GLY A 333 25.05 -11.53 -31.01
N LEU A 334 23.95 -11.26 -31.72
CA LEU A 334 23.73 -11.73 -33.09
C LEU A 334 24.65 -11.06 -34.13
N ALA A 335 25.13 -9.85 -33.86
CA ALA A 335 26.03 -9.13 -34.76
C ALA A 335 27.34 -9.92 -35.03
N GLY A 336 27.86 -10.60 -34.00
CA GLY A 336 29.02 -11.48 -34.17
C GLY A 336 28.71 -12.72 -35.01
N PHE A 337 27.50 -13.28 -34.92
CA PHE A 337 27.09 -14.40 -35.77
C PHE A 337 26.93 -14.00 -37.24
N PHE A 338 26.36 -12.82 -37.52
CA PHE A 338 26.26 -12.29 -38.89
C PHE A 338 27.65 -12.13 -39.54
N TRP A 339 28.60 -11.52 -38.84
CA TRP A 339 29.97 -11.37 -39.37
C TRP A 339 30.68 -12.72 -39.58
N LEU A 340 30.51 -13.68 -38.67
CA LEU A 340 31.08 -15.02 -38.80
C LEU A 340 30.47 -15.78 -39.99
N TYR A 341 29.15 -15.69 -40.20
CA TYR A 341 28.47 -16.31 -41.33
C TYR A 341 28.97 -15.75 -42.65
N ASP A 342 28.92 -14.43 -42.84
CA ASP A 342 29.34 -13.77 -44.09
C ASP A 342 30.81 -14.01 -44.39
N THR A 343 31.70 -13.94 -43.39
CA THR A 343 33.13 -14.20 -43.59
C THR A 343 33.39 -15.65 -44.04
N VAL A 344 32.64 -16.63 -43.50
CA VAL A 344 32.75 -18.02 -43.95
C VAL A 344 32.10 -18.24 -45.31
N GLN A 345 31.02 -17.54 -45.63
CA GLN A 345 30.29 -17.68 -46.89
C GLN A 345 31.05 -17.05 -48.08
N PHE A 346 31.67 -15.89 -47.90
CA PHE A 346 32.37 -15.16 -48.97
C PHE A 346 33.89 -15.38 -49.01
N GLU A 347 34.56 -15.58 -47.86
CA GLU A 347 36.02 -15.79 -47.78
C GLU A 347 36.44 -17.21 -47.34
N GLY A 348 35.47 -18.09 -47.09
CA GLY A 348 35.71 -19.42 -46.54
C GLY A 348 36.25 -19.40 -45.11
N ARG A 349 36.56 -20.59 -44.57
CA ARG A 349 37.20 -20.72 -43.24
C ARG A 349 38.59 -20.07 -43.16
N ALA A 350 39.19 -19.70 -44.29
CA ALA A 350 40.44 -18.96 -44.36
C ALA A 350 40.28 -17.47 -44.00
N GLY A 351 39.16 -16.83 -44.38
CA GLY A 351 38.87 -15.42 -44.06
C GLY A 351 38.90 -15.12 -42.55
N LEU A 352 38.35 -16.03 -41.75
CA LEU A 352 38.39 -15.97 -40.28
C LEU A 352 39.84 -15.85 -39.74
N ARG A 353 40.78 -16.60 -40.33
CA ARG A 353 42.20 -16.55 -39.94
C ARG A 353 42.93 -15.30 -40.47
N ARG A 354 42.48 -14.73 -41.59
CA ARG A 354 43.02 -13.49 -42.17
C ARG A 354 42.58 -12.24 -41.41
N ARG A 355 41.45 -12.28 -40.70
CA ARG A 355 40.84 -11.16 -39.98
C ARG A 355 40.77 -11.40 -38.45
N PRO A 356 41.88 -11.72 -37.76
CA PRO A 356 41.85 -12.22 -36.37
C PRO A 356 41.29 -11.22 -35.35
N VAL A 357 41.47 -9.91 -35.57
CA VAL A 357 40.89 -8.86 -34.71
C VAL A 357 39.36 -8.88 -34.79
N MET A 358 38.80 -8.93 -36.00
CA MET A 358 37.34 -8.99 -36.20
C MET A 358 36.75 -10.32 -35.72
N LEU A 359 37.47 -11.44 -35.89
CA LEU A 359 37.11 -12.72 -35.29
C LEU A 359 37.02 -12.62 -33.75
N THR A 360 38.02 -11.99 -33.12
CA THR A 360 38.06 -11.79 -31.67
C THR A 360 36.92 -10.90 -31.20
N LEU A 361 36.69 -9.75 -31.84
CA LEU A 361 35.57 -8.84 -31.53
C LEU A 361 34.21 -9.51 -31.72
N SER A 362 34.03 -10.33 -32.76
CA SER A 362 32.78 -11.06 -33.01
C SER A 362 32.51 -12.14 -31.95
N ILE A 363 33.55 -12.88 -31.53
CA ILE A 363 33.45 -13.85 -30.43
C ILE A 363 33.15 -13.14 -29.10
N LEU A 364 33.85 -12.05 -28.77
CA LEU A 364 33.58 -11.24 -27.57
C LEU A 364 32.17 -10.65 -27.57
N THR A 365 31.65 -10.28 -28.74
CA THR A 365 30.27 -9.80 -28.92
C THR A 365 29.25 -10.89 -28.58
N ILE A 366 29.44 -12.11 -29.08
CA ILE A 366 28.59 -13.28 -28.78
C ILE A 366 28.65 -13.62 -27.28
N ILE A 367 29.86 -13.67 -26.70
CA ILE A 367 30.05 -13.95 -25.26
C ILE A 367 29.38 -12.88 -24.40
N SER A 368 29.46 -11.61 -24.79
CA SER A 368 28.82 -10.50 -24.07
C SER A 368 27.29 -10.62 -24.12
N GLY A 369 26.70 -10.93 -25.28
CA GLY A 369 25.26 -11.21 -25.40
C GLY A 369 24.81 -12.37 -24.51
N ALA A 370 25.55 -13.49 -24.56
CA ALA A 370 25.29 -14.67 -23.72
C ALA A 370 25.38 -14.35 -22.21
N PHE A 371 26.42 -13.61 -21.79
CA PHE A 371 26.63 -13.22 -20.40
C PHE A 371 25.51 -12.29 -19.89
N ILE A 372 25.17 -11.24 -20.66
CA ILE A 372 24.06 -10.33 -20.34
C ILE A 372 22.74 -11.10 -20.26
N CYS A 373 22.52 -12.06 -21.16
CA CYS A 373 21.34 -12.92 -21.13
C CYS A 373 21.25 -13.76 -19.85
N VAL A 374 22.29 -14.52 -19.52
CA VAL A 374 22.28 -15.42 -18.34
C VAL A 374 22.22 -14.64 -17.03
N ALA A 375 23.14 -13.69 -16.83
CA ALA A 375 23.23 -12.93 -15.58
C ALA A 375 22.04 -11.97 -15.41
N GLY A 376 21.63 -11.27 -16.48
CA GLY A 376 20.49 -10.35 -16.44
C GLY A 376 19.16 -11.05 -16.17
N THR A 377 18.96 -12.25 -16.72
CA THR A 377 17.76 -13.07 -16.44
C THR A 377 17.75 -13.54 -14.98
N TYR A 378 18.88 -14.05 -14.47
CA TYR A 378 19.01 -14.45 -13.06
C TYR A 378 18.74 -13.28 -12.10
N VAL A 379 19.37 -12.12 -12.33
CA VAL A 379 19.18 -10.91 -11.51
C VAL A 379 17.73 -10.44 -11.55
N SER A 380 17.10 -10.36 -12.73
CA SER A 380 15.71 -9.92 -12.88
C SER A 380 14.74 -10.85 -12.16
N ILE A 381 14.88 -12.18 -12.33
CA ILE A 381 14.04 -13.17 -11.62
C ILE A 381 14.22 -13.05 -10.11
N LYS A 382 15.46 -12.88 -9.62
CA LYS A 382 15.74 -12.72 -8.18
C LYS A 382 15.06 -11.49 -7.60
N LEU A 383 15.14 -10.34 -8.29
CA LEU A 383 14.55 -9.07 -7.87
C LEU A 383 13.01 -9.11 -7.88
N ILE A 384 12.40 -9.69 -8.92
CA ILE A 384 10.95 -9.92 -8.99
C ILE A 384 10.50 -10.80 -7.81
N THR A 385 11.22 -11.89 -7.54
CA THR A 385 10.95 -12.80 -6.42
C THR A 385 11.00 -12.07 -5.07
N VAL A 386 12.05 -11.25 -4.85
CA VAL A 386 12.21 -10.46 -3.62
C VAL A 386 11.11 -9.41 -3.48
N ALA A 387 10.71 -8.71 -4.54
CA ALA A 387 9.64 -7.71 -4.46
C ALA A 387 8.27 -8.33 -4.11
N TYR A 388 7.99 -9.54 -4.58
CA TYR A 388 6.78 -10.28 -4.19
C TYR A 388 6.85 -10.82 -2.76
N SER A 389 7.98 -11.39 -2.32
CA SER A 389 8.13 -11.95 -0.97
C SER A 389 8.15 -10.88 0.13
N THR A 390 8.69 -9.70 -0.16
CA THR A 390 8.70 -8.53 0.74
C THR A 390 7.43 -7.67 0.68
N HIS A 391 6.48 -8.02 -0.19
CA HIS A 391 5.23 -7.27 -0.43
C HIS A 391 5.43 -5.81 -0.87
N ILE A 392 6.56 -5.50 -1.51
CA ILE A 392 6.78 -4.23 -2.24
C ILE A 392 5.74 -4.11 -3.38
N VAL A 393 5.37 -5.23 -3.99
CA VAL A 393 4.27 -5.32 -4.97
C VAL A 393 3.09 -6.13 -4.41
N GLY A 394 1.87 -5.70 -4.77
CA GLY A 394 0.66 -6.46 -4.50
C GLY A 394 0.55 -7.71 -5.39
N LYS A 395 -0.23 -8.71 -4.98
CA LYS A 395 -0.48 -9.91 -5.79
C LYS A 395 -1.07 -9.54 -7.17
N PRO A 396 -0.67 -10.20 -8.27
CA PRO A 396 -1.23 -9.96 -9.60
C PRO A 396 -2.76 -9.97 -9.62
N PHE A 397 -3.34 -9.15 -10.48
CA PHE A 397 -4.80 -8.98 -10.67
C PHE A 397 -5.58 -8.54 -9.41
N ARG A 398 -4.90 -8.16 -8.32
CA ARG A 398 -5.51 -7.41 -7.21
C ARG A 398 -5.21 -5.93 -7.35
N MET A 399 -6.14 -5.10 -6.88
CA MET A 399 -5.88 -3.66 -6.75
C MET A 399 -4.67 -3.45 -5.84
N SER A 400 -3.67 -2.69 -6.32
CA SER A 400 -2.48 -2.39 -5.52
C SER A 400 -2.87 -1.72 -4.20
N ASN A 401 -2.38 -2.28 -3.09
CA ASN A 401 -2.43 -1.62 -1.80
C ASN A 401 -1.51 -0.39 -1.85
N LYS A 402 -2.08 0.75 -2.24
CA LYS A 402 -1.53 2.06 -1.87
C LYS A 402 -1.17 2.00 -0.38
N PRO A 403 -0.04 2.57 0.09
CA PRO A 403 0.14 2.81 1.52
C PRO A 403 -1.09 3.59 1.98
N GLY A 404 -1.95 2.93 2.75
CA GLY A 404 -3.31 3.41 2.93
C GLY A 404 -3.28 4.79 3.58
N LEU A 405 -4.26 5.65 3.29
CA LEU A 405 -4.25 7.04 3.77
C LEU A 405 -4.00 7.15 5.29
N TYR A 406 -4.34 6.11 6.04
CA TYR A 406 -4.04 5.91 7.46
C TYR A 406 -2.56 6.11 7.84
N SER A 407 -1.61 5.75 6.97
CA SER A 407 -0.15 5.90 7.20
C SER A 407 0.42 7.23 6.73
N ILE A 408 -0.42 8.16 6.27
CA ILE A 408 -0.05 9.53 5.86
C ILE A 408 -0.67 10.51 6.87
N PRO A 409 0.04 11.53 7.38
CA PRO A 409 -0.53 12.50 8.31
C PRO A 409 -1.64 13.30 7.62
N ILE A 410 -2.69 13.67 8.35
CA ILE A 410 -3.92 14.28 7.79
C ILE A 410 -3.64 15.52 6.93
N SER A 411 -2.65 16.33 7.32
CA SER A 411 -2.24 17.54 6.60
C SER A 411 -1.53 17.30 5.25
N ALA A 412 -1.14 16.07 4.95
CA ALA A 412 -0.45 15.67 3.71
C ALA A 412 -1.29 14.69 2.86
N ARG A 413 -2.58 14.53 3.16
CA ARG A 413 -3.50 13.69 2.38
C ARG A 413 -4.13 14.49 1.23
N PRO A 414 -4.47 13.83 0.10
CA PRO A 414 -5.23 14.46 -0.95
C PRO A 414 -6.62 14.95 -0.45
N PRO A 415 -7.22 15.97 -1.09
CA PRO A 415 -8.53 16.47 -0.73
C PRO A 415 -9.61 15.38 -0.80
N THR A 416 -10.58 15.44 0.12
CA THR A 416 -11.65 14.43 0.21
C THR A 416 -12.65 14.57 -0.94
N PRO A 417 -12.92 13.50 -1.72
CA PRO A 417 -13.87 13.56 -2.82
C PRO A 417 -15.33 13.65 -2.32
N TRP A 418 -16.23 14.22 -3.13
CA TRP A 418 -17.65 14.41 -2.80
C TRP A 418 -18.38 13.16 -2.26
N LYS A 419 -18.08 11.97 -2.80
CA LYS A 419 -18.60 10.69 -2.29
C LYS A 419 -18.32 10.46 -0.79
N GLN A 420 -17.19 10.98 -0.31
CA GLN A 420 -16.78 10.91 1.09
C GLN A 420 -17.45 12.01 1.94
N THR A 421 -17.72 13.19 1.36
CA THR A 421 -18.60 14.20 1.97
C THR A 421 -20.01 13.66 2.20
N PHE A 422 -20.61 12.99 1.22
CA PHE A 422 -21.92 12.34 1.39
C PHE A 422 -21.92 11.25 2.47
N LYS A 423 -20.84 10.46 2.58
CA LYS A 423 -20.65 9.53 3.71
C LYS A 423 -20.57 10.25 5.06
N ALA A 424 -19.86 11.37 5.15
CA ALA A 424 -19.78 12.16 6.39
C ALA A 424 -21.15 12.70 6.82
N ILE A 425 -21.94 13.20 5.86
CA ILE A 425 -23.34 13.63 6.11
C ILE A 425 -24.19 12.44 6.59
N GLY A 426 -24.10 11.29 5.91
CA GLY A 426 -24.81 10.07 6.32
C GLY A 426 -24.43 9.57 7.72
N PHE A 427 -23.15 9.64 8.09
CA PHE A 427 -22.70 9.35 9.46
C PHE A 427 -23.34 10.31 10.46
N ILE A 428 -23.31 11.62 10.22
CA ILE A 428 -23.84 12.63 11.13
C ILE A 428 -25.34 12.43 11.34
N ILE A 429 -26.11 12.20 10.26
CA ILE A 429 -27.55 11.95 10.32
C ILE A 429 -27.86 10.71 11.16
N LEU A 430 -27.22 9.57 10.87
CA LEU A 430 -27.50 8.31 11.59
C LEU A 430 -27.03 8.36 13.06
N TRP A 431 -25.88 8.97 13.33
CA TRP A 431 -25.35 9.14 14.68
C TRP A 431 -26.24 10.07 15.53
N MET A 432 -26.68 11.20 14.98
CA MET A 432 -27.61 12.11 15.66
C MET A 432 -28.98 11.47 15.86
N PHE A 433 -29.55 10.81 14.84
CA PHE A 433 -30.82 10.09 14.96
C PHE A 433 -30.77 9.02 16.06
N ALA A 434 -29.72 8.18 16.09
CA ALA A 434 -29.54 7.18 17.14
C ALA A 434 -29.34 7.82 18.53
N ALA A 435 -28.53 8.87 18.66
CA ALA A 435 -28.31 9.57 19.92
C ALA A 435 -29.60 10.23 20.46
N ILE A 436 -30.44 10.75 19.57
CA ILE A 436 -31.79 11.27 19.88
C ILE A 436 -32.73 10.13 20.29
N MET A 437 -32.74 8.98 19.61
CA MET A 437 -33.56 7.82 20.00
C MET A 437 -33.15 7.23 21.36
N ILE A 438 -31.85 7.19 21.66
CA ILE A 438 -31.31 6.77 22.96
C ILE A 438 -31.75 7.75 24.06
N ASN A 439 -31.55 9.05 23.88
CA ASN A 439 -31.95 10.07 24.86
C ASN A 439 -33.48 10.14 25.00
N GLY A 440 -34.23 10.05 23.91
CA GLY A 440 -35.69 10.02 23.91
C GLY A 440 -36.22 8.82 24.70
N SER A 441 -35.60 7.64 24.56
CA SER A 441 -35.94 6.49 25.39
C SER A 441 -35.70 6.74 26.89
N GLN A 442 -34.60 7.44 27.22
CA GLN A 442 -34.23 7.79 28.60
C GLN A 442 -35.15 8.85 29.21
N PHE A 443 -35.45 9.93 28.49
CA PHE A 443 -36.31 11.03 28.96
C PHE A 443 -37.80 10.72 28.92
N VAL A 444 -38.32 10.13 27.83
CA VAL A 444 -39.77 9.98 27.60
C VAL A 444 -40.35 8.74 28.29
N PHE A 445 -39.60 7.63 28.34
CA PHE A 445 -40.10 6.38 28.91
C PHE A 445 -39.46 6.02 30.26
N LEU A 446 -38.13 6.11 30.39
CA LEU A 446 -37.45 5.64 31.60
C LEU A 446 -37.52 6.64 32.77
N LEU A 447 -37.32 7.93 32.52
CA LEU A 447 -37.35 8.94 33.59
C LEU A 447 -38.70 8.98 34.34
N PRO A 448 -39.89 8.90 33.70
CA PRO A 448 -41.16 8.77 34.41
C PRO A 448 -41.24 7.51 35.29
N ILE A 449 -40.73 6.36 34.81
CA ILE A 449 -40.68 5.10 35.59
C ILE A 449 -39.84 5.28 36.87
N ARG A 450 -38.78 6.10 36.84
CA ARG A 450 -37.96 6.41 38.03
C ARG A 450 -38.72 7.15 39.13
N LEU A 451 -39.77 7.90 38.78
CA LEU A 451 -40.56 8.70 39.73
C LEU A 451 -41.59 7.85 40.50
N LEU A 452 -41.91 6.65 40.03
CA LEU A 452 -42.84 5.75 40.70
C LEU A 452 -42.22 5.19 42.00
N PRO A 453 -42.99 5.11 43.11
CA PRO A 453 -42.44 4.78 44.44
C PRO A 453 -42.05 3.30 44.61
N PHE A 454 -42.42 2.42 43.68
CA PHE A 454 -42.30 0.97 43.83
C PHE A 454 -40.91 0.43 43.45
N ARG A 455 -40.42 -0.56 44.19
CA ARG A 455 -39.09 -1.21 43.97
C ARG A 455 -38.95 -1.79 42.55
N SER A 456 -40.03 -2.35 42.01
CA SER A 456 -40.09 -2.90 40.65
C SER A 456 -39.85 -1.85 39.57
N ALA A 457 -40.48 -0.67 39.68
CA ALA A 457 -40.27 0.45 38.76
C ALA A 457 -38.81 0.95 38.82
N ARG A 458 -38.23 1.07 40.02
CA ARG A 458 -36.81 1.43 40.19
C ARG A 458 -35.87 0.42 39.52
N SER A 459 -36.15 -0.88 39.64
CA SER A 459 -35.38 -1.93 38.94
C SER A 459 -35.52 -1.81 37.42
N LEU A 460 -36.75 -1.66 36.91
CA LEU A 460 -37.03 -1.49 35.47
C LEU A 460 -36.35 -0.26 34.87
N TYR A 461 -36.27 0.85 35.61
CA TYR A 461 -35.49 2.03 35.21
C TYR A 461 -34.01 1.66 34.97
N TYR A 462 -33.35 1.02 35.95
CA TYR A 462 -31.93 0.68 35.82
C TYR A 462 -31.66 -0.37 34.72
N GLU A 463 -32.57 -1.33 34.50
CA GLU A 463 -32.48 -2.22 33.34
C GLU A 463 -32.64 -1.48 32.01
N GLY A 464 -33.55 -0.50 31.93
CA GLY A 464 -33.71 0.33 30.73
C GLY A 464 -32.50 1.22 30.44
N ILE A 465 -31.88 1.79 31.47
CA ILE A 465 -30.60 2.52 31.35
C ILE A 465 -29.49 1.59 30.86
N ARG A 466 -29.41 0.37 31.40
CA ARG A 466 -28.45 -0.66 30.98
C ARG A 466 -28.70 -1.13 29.53
N TRP A 467 -29.95 -1.26 29.12
CA TRP A 467 -30.34 -1.61 27.75
C TRP A 467 -29.99 -0.48 26.77
N THR A 468 -30.29 0.79 27.08
CA THR A 468 -29.86 1.93 26.24
C THR A 468 -28.34 2.08 26.18
N LYS A 469 -27.60 1.69 27.23
CA LYS A 469 -26.12 1.57 27.19
C LYS A 469 -25.66 0.46 26.23
N GLY A 470 -26.42 -0.64 26.17
CA GLY A 470 -26.28 -1.68 25.15
C GLY A 470 -26.54 -1.19 23.73
N CYS A 471 -27.60 -0.41 23.53
CA CYS A 471 -27.94 0.21 22.25
C CYS A 471 -26.81 1.10 21.73
N LEU A 472 -26.22 1.93 22.61
CA LEU A 472 -25.02 2.70 22.25
C LEU A 472 -23.84 1.81 21.89
N GLY A 473 -23.56 0.74 22.64
CA GLY A 473 -22.51 -0.23 22.27
C GLY A 473 -22.71 -0.83 20.87
N CYS A 474 -23.95 -1.19 20.52
CA CYS A 474 -24.30 -1.64 19.16
C CYS A 474 -24.11 -0.53 18.11
N LEU A 475 -24.46 0.72 18.42
CA LEU A 475 -24.24 1.87 17.54
C LEU A 475 -22.75 2.13 17.27
N LEU A 476 -21.88 2.05 18.28
CA LEU A 476 -20.43 2.21 18.13
C LEU A 476 -19.84 1.18 17.17
N ILE A 477 -20.27 -0.08 17.28
CA ILE A 477 -19.91 -1.17 16.35
C ILE A 477 -20.48 -0.92 14.94
N LEU A 478 -21.75 -0.54 14.83
CA LEU A 478 -22.43 -0.32 13.54
C LEU A 478 -21.79 0.82 12.74
N MET A 479 -21.42 1.90 13.41
CA MET A 479 -20.74 3.05 12.82
C MET A 479 -19.33 2.69 12.32
N CYS A 480 -18.56 1.87 13.05
CA CYS A 480 -17.34 1.26 12.53
C CYS A 480 -17.63 0.39 11.30
N GLN A 481 -18.61 -0.52 11.40
CA GLN A 481 -18.98 -1.44 10.33
C GLN A 481 -19.39 -0.75 9.01
N TRP A 482 -20.03 0.42 9.06
CA TRP A 482 -20.53 1.14 7.88
C TRP A 482 -19.63 2.26 7.37
N PHE A 483 -19.01 3.05 8.26
CA PHE A 483 -18.28 4.27 7.87
C PHE A 483 -16.77 4.16 8.02
N ALA A 484 -16.29 3.34 8.96
CA ALA A 484 -14.87 3.21 9.28
C ALA A 484 -14.44 1.73 9.49
N PRO A 485 -14.56 0.85 8.46
CA PRO A 485 -14.35 -0.59 8.65
C PRO A 485 -12.95 -0.89 9.19
N THR A 486 -12.89 -1.72 10.23
CA THR A 486 -11.66 -2.08 10.94
C THR A 486 -11.86 -3.35 11.79
N ARG A 487 -10.81 -3.78 12.48
CA ARG A 487 -10.76 -4.96 13.35
C ARG A 487 -9.91 -4.70 14.58
N LEU A 488 -10.23 -5.35 15.70
CA LEU A 488 -9.32 -5.48 16.82
C LEU A 488 -8.34 -6.62 16.50
N ARG A 489 -7.05 -6.42 16.73
CA ARG A 489 -6.06 -7.51 16.77
C ARG A 489 -5.58 -7.64 18.21
N ILE A 490 -6.06 -8.68 18.87
CA ILE A 490 -5.82 -8.95 20.28
C ILE A 490 -4.61 -9.87 20.42
N THR A 491 -3.67 -9.48 21.28
CA THR A 491 -2.58 -10.35 21.76
C THR A 491 -2.59 -10.37 23.28
N PHE A 492 -1.89 -11.32 23.88
CA PHE A 492 -1.89 -11.55 25.32
C PHE A 492 -0.46 -11.52 25.84
N GLU A 493 -0.27 -11.03 27.07
CA GLU A 493 0.99 -11.22 27.76
C GLU A 493 1.21 -12.69 28.08
N THR A 494 2.44 -13.16 27.91
CA THR A 494 2.85 -14.54 28.20
C THR A 494 4.05 -14.62 29.16
N GLN A 495 4.70 -13.49 29.45
CA GLN A 495 5.89 -13.41 30.29
C GLN A 495 5.75 -12.27 31.31
N GLY A 496 6.20 -12.49 32.54
CA GLY A 496 6.11 -11.47 33.59
C GLY A 496 4.70 -11.23 34.16
N PRO A 497 4.43 -10.04 34.74
CA PRO A 497 3.20 -9.74 35.48
C PRO A 497 1.95 -9.64 34.59
N GLY A 498 0.83 -10.20 35.05
CA GLY A 498 -0.46 -10.16 34.34
C GLY A 498 -0.52 -11.01 33.06
N LYS A 499 0.38 -12.00 32.93
CA LYS A 499 0.42 -12.99 31.85
C LYS A 499 -0.82 -13.91 31.86
N PHE A 500 -1.13 -14.46 30.69
CA PHE A 500 -2.11 -15.54 30.50
C PHE A 500 -1.40 -16.89 30.34
N SER A 501 -2.03 -17.98 30.78
CA SER A 501 -1.62 -19.35 30.45
C SER A 501 -1.94 -19.69 28.98
N LYS A 502 -1.31 -20.75 28.43
CA LYS A 502 -1.62 -21.22 27.07
C LYS A 502 -3.08 -21.69 26.98
N GLU A 503 -3.50 -22.43 27.99
CA GLU A 503 -4.84 -23.00 28.15
C GLU A 503 -5.89 -21.90 28.30
N GLU A 504 -5.55 -20.77 28.94
CA GLU A 504 -6.40 -19.58 28.98
C GLU A 504 -6.53 -18.93 27.60
N ILE A 505 -5.42 -18.68 26.90
CA ILE A 505 -5.42 -18.07 25.55
C ILE A 505 -6.27 -18.88 24.57
N GLU A 506 -6.16 -20.21 24.60
CA GLU A 506 -7.00 -21.11 23.80
C GLU A 506 -8.50 -21.00 24.15
N ARG A 507 -8.83 -20.93 25.44
CA ARG A 507 -10.22 -20.87 25.93
C ARG A 507 -10.87 -19.48 25.82
N VAL A 508 -10.09 -18.41 25.68
CA VAL A 508 -10.61 -17.04 25.54
C VAL A 508 -11.38 -16.86 24.22
N ALA A 509 -10.99 -17.53 23.13
CA ALA A 509 -11.57 -17.30 21.80
C ALA A 509 -12.82 -18.14 21.50
N VAL A 510 -14.02 -17.66 21.88
CA VAL A 510 -15.29 -18.34 21.52
C VAL A 510 -15.61 -18.09 20.05
N ARG A 511 -15.60 -19.16 19.26
CA ARG A 511 -15.80 -19.13 17.79
C ARG A 511 -17.16 -19.70 17.37
N ASN A 512 -17.63 -19.28 16.20
CA ASN A 512 -18.80 -19.88 15.55
C ASN A 512 -18.41 -21.11 14.69
N SER A 513 -19.39 -21.76 14.06
CA SER A 513 -19.20 -22.89 13.15
C SER A 513 -18.40 -22.60 11.87
N LYS A 514 -17.99 -21.34 11.65
CA LYS A 514 -17.10 -20.89 10.56
C LYS A 514 -15.71 -20.50 11.05
N GLY A 515 -15.40 -20.71 12.34
CA GLY A 515 -14.14 -20.33 12.97
C GLY A 515 -14.01 -18.85 13.32
N GLU A 516 -15.02 -18.01 13.04
CA GLU A 516 -15.01 -16.57 13.34
C GLU A 516 -15.20 -16.35 14.85
N VAL A 517 -14.38 -15.50 15.47
CA VAL A 517 -14.52 -15.15 16.89
C VAL A 517 -15.78 -14.30 17.09
N ILE A 518 -16.69 -14.77 17.93
CA ILE A 518 -17.98 -14.13 18.25
C ILE A 518 -18.04 -13.60 19.69
N SER A 519 -17.23 -14.14 20.59
CA SER A 519 -17.14 -13.70 21.99
C SER A 519 -15.76 -13.97 22.55
N LEU A 520 -15.38 -13.19 23.57
CA LEU A 520 -14.21 -13.41 24.40
C LEU A 520 -14.65 -13.93 25.77
N ASN A 521 -14.10 -15.05 26.20
CA ASN A 521 -14.33 -15.65 27.52
C ASN A 521 -13.30 -15.12 28.52
N LEU A 522 -13.38 -13.82 28.81
CA LEU A 522 -12.59 -13.13 29.84
C LEU A 522 -13.45 -12.87 31.08
N PRO A 523 -12.85 -12.63 32.27
CA PRO A 523 -13.57 -12.26 33.48
C PRO A 523 -14.54 -11.08 33.25
N THR A 524 -15.65 -11.04 33.98
CA THR A 524 -16.73 -10.08 33.72
C THR A 524 -16.84 -8.95 34.75
N LYS A 525 -16.02 -8.97 35.82
CA LYS A 525 -15.93 -7.92 36.85
C LYS A 525 -14.50 -7.39 36.91
N PHE A 526 -14.24 -6.21 36.34
CA PHE A 526 -12.89 -5.65 36.30
C PHE A 526 -12.83 -4.12 36.27
N VAL A 527 -11.71 -3.58 36.74
CA VAL A 527 -11.26 -2.25 36.32
C VAL A 527 -10.57 -2.39 34.98
N LEU A 528 -10.75 -1.41 34.07
CA LEU A 528 -10.15 -1.39 32.74
C LEU A 528 -9.21 -0.19 32.64
N THR A 529 -7.92 -0.44 32.42
CA THR A 529 -6.90 0.58 32.15
C THR A 529 -6.35 0.46 30.73
N ALA A 530 -5.91 1.60 30.20
CA ALA A 530 -5.25 1.68 28.91
C ALA A 530 -4.35 2.92 28.82
N ASN A 531 -3.41 2.92 27.88
CA ASN A 531 -2.75 4.13 27.38
C ASN A 531 -3.71 4.95 26.49
N HIS A 532 -3.50 6.27 26.40
CA HIS A 532 -4.42 7.19 25.70
C HIS A 532 -3.74 7.96 24.55
N GLN A 533 -3.92 7.45 23.34
CA GLN A 533 -3.21 7.85 22.13
C GLN A 533 -4.08 8.70 21.18
N ILE A 534 -5.38 8.40 21.04
CA ILE A 534 -6.31 9.12 20.13
C ILE A 534 -7.74 9.24 20.70
N TYR A 535 -8.51 10.23 20.21
CA TYR A 535 -9.90 10.48 20.65
C TYR A 535 -10.87 9.29 20.48
N ALA A 536 -10.48 8.21 19.80
CA ALA A 536 -11.27 7.01 19.59
C ALA A 536 -10.94 5.86 20.56
N ASP A 537 -9.96 5.99 21.47
CA ASP A 537 -9.56 4.87 22.35
C ASP A 537 -10.73 4.36 23.21
N TRP A 538 -11.54 5.26 23.78
CA TRP A 538 -12.72 4.90 24.57
C TRP A 538 -13.80 4.19 23.73
N TRP A 539 -13.90 4.55 22.45
CA TRP A 539 -14.81 3.93 21.49
C TRP A 539 -14.37 2.50 21.19
N TYR A 540 -13.09 2.29 20.91
CA TYR A 540 -12.55 0.95 20.65
C TYR A 540 -12.50 0.08 21.91
N ALA A 541 -12.27 0.64 23.10
CA ALA A 541 -12.42 -0.05 24.37
C ALA A 541 -13.87 -0.52 24.59
N TRP A 542 -14.88 0.33 24.32
CA TRP A 542 -16.29 -0.05 24.36
C TRP A 542 -16.60 -1.15 23.32
N CYS A 543 -16.01 -1.08 22.12
CA CYS A 543 -16.11 -2.14 21.12
C CYS A 543 -15.48 -3.48 21.58
N LEU A 544 -14.37 -3.48 22.35
CA LEU A 544 -13.83 -4.69 22.97
C LEU A 544 -14.83 -5.27 23.98
N LEU A 545 -15.41 -4.42 24.84
CA LEU A 545 -16.44 -4.83 25.81
C LEU A 545 -17.74 -5.36 25.18
N TYR A 546 -17.98 -5.09 23.90
CA TYR A 546 -19.08 -5.73 23.16
C TYR A 546 -18.82 -7.22 22.92
N PHE A 547 -17.57 -7.61 22.71
CA PHE A 547 -17.17 -9.01 22.52
C PHE A 547 -16.91 -9.76 23.83
N ILE A 548 -16.53 -9.10 24.94
CA ILE A 548 -16.32 -9.78 26.23
C ILE A 548 -17.65 -10.26 26.83
N GLY A 549 -17.74 -11.57 27.07
CA GLY A 549 -18.88 -12.24 27.70
C GLY A 549 -20.09 -12.48 26.79
N PRO A 550 -20.96 -13.46 27.13
CA PRO A 550 -22.07 -13.90 26.29
C PRO A 550 -23.14 -12.82 26.08
N THR A 551 -23.41 -12.00 27.10
CA THR A 551 -24.34 -10.85 27.02
C THR A 551 -23.64 -9.52 26.69
N GLY A 552 -22.30 -9.50 26.71
CA GLY A 552 -21.47 -8.33 26.46
C GLY A 552 -21.32 -7.40 27.66
N VAL A 553 -20.10 -7.23 28.16
CA VAL A 553 -19.76 -6.31 29.28
C VAL A 553 -20.05 -4.83 28.95
N HIS A 554 -20.14 -4.46 27.66
CA HIS A 554 -20.47 -3.11 27.17
C HIS A 554 -21.71 -2.45 27.80
N ARG A 555 -22.66 -3.25 28.33
CA ARG A 555 -23.88 -2.77 29.00
C ARG A 555 -23.64 -2.34 30.46
N HIS A 556 -22.55 -2.83 31.06
CA HIS A 556 -22.22 -2.74 32.48
C HIS A 556 -20.98 -1.85 32.75
N MET A 557 -20.57 -1.05 31.77
CA MET A 557 -19.40 -0.18 31.94
C MET A 557 -19.76 1.18 32.55
N PHE A 558 -18.82 1.73 33.32
CA PHE A 558 -18.85 3.06 33.91
C PHE A 558 -17.50 3.74 33.60
N ILE A 559 -17.53 5.03 33.25
CA ILE A 559 -16.36 5.76 32.73
C ILE A 559 -16.09 6.98 33.61
N THR A 560 -14.82 7.27 33.89
CA THR A 560 -14.41 8.57 34.47
C THR A 560 -14.25 9.63 33.39
N LEU A 561 -14.89 10.79 33.57
CA LEU A 561 -15.00 11.84 32.57
C LEU A 561 -14.74 13.23 33.16
N LYS A 562 -14.18 14.15 32.36
CA LYS A 562 -14.06 15.56 32.74
C LYS A 562 -15.46 16.18 32.95
N LYS A 563 -15.70 16.79 34.11
CA LYS A 563 -17.01 17.33 34.55
C LYS A 563 -17.70 18.28 33.56
N SER A 564 -16.94 19.00 32.73
CA SER A 564 -17.52 19.84 31.66
C SER A 564 -18.27 19.06 30.57
N LEU A 565 -18.01 17.75 30.41
CA LEU A 565 -18.62 16.93 29.37
C LEU A 565 -20.10 16.59 29.65
N GLN A 566 -20.56 16.72 30.91
CA GLN A 566 -21.96 16.47 31.29
C GLN A 566 -22.95 17.43 30.61
N TRP A 567 -22.47 18.60 30.17
CA TRP A 567 -23.27 19.68 29.58
C TRP A 567 -23.29 19.69 28.04
N ILE A 568 -22.65 18.72 27.38
CA ILE A 568 -22.73 18.60 25.91
C ILE A 568 -24.19 18.23 25.54
N PRO A 569 -24.88 18.97 24.65
CA PRO A 569 -26.24 18.61 24.25
C PRO A 569 -26.33 17.17 23.71
N ILE A 570 -27.41 16.46 24.06
CA ILE A 570 -27.67 15.04 23.73
C ILE A 570 -26.66 14.06 24.36
N ALA A 571 -25.35 14.20 24.08
CA ALA A 571 -24.34 13.26 24.59
C ALA A 571 -24.13 13.36 26.11
N GLY A 572 -24.07 14.59 26.65
CA GLY A 572 -23.86 14.86 28.07
C GLY A 572 -25.01 14.36 28.95
N TRP A 573 -26.26 14.52 28.50
CA TRP A 573 -27.44 13.98 29.17
C TRP A 573 -27.43 12.44 29.17
N GLY A 574 -27.16 11.81 28.02
CA GLY A 574 -27.02 10.35 27.94
C GLY A 574 -25.92 9.79 28.86
N MET A 575 -24.77 10.47 28.95
CA MET A 575 -23.68 10.10 29.88
C MET A 575 -24.07 10.26 31.36
N GLN A 576 -24.88 11.25 31.71
CA GLN A 576 -25.46 11.38 33.06
C GLN A 576 -26.46 10.24 33.35
N PHE A 577 -27.35 9.91 32.41
CA PHE A 577 -28.26 8.78 32.53
C PHE A 577 -27.53 7.44 32.69
N PHE A 578 -26.41 7.24 31.99
CA PHE A 578 -25.54 6.06 32.11
C PHE A 578 -24.79 5.94 33.45
N ASN A 579 -24.94 6.90 34.36
CA ASN A 579 -24.27 6.96 35.67
C ASN A 579 -22.73 6.98 35.54
N PHE A 580 -22.21 7.75 34.57
CA PHE A 580 -20.76 7.98 34.44
C PHE A 580 -20.24 8.98 35.48
N ILE A 581 -18.97 8.82 35.87
CA ILE A 581 -18.37 9.55 36.99
C ILE A 581 -17.71 10.83 36.47
N PHE A 582 -18.33 11.98 36.76
CA PHE A 582 -17.88 13.30 36.32
C PHE A 582 -16.96 13.96 37.35
N LEU A 583 -15.68 14.14 36.97
CA LEU A 583 -14.59 14.63 37.82
C LEU A 583 -14.10 16.02 37.38
N ALA A 584 -13.90 16.93 38.33
CA ALA A 584 -13.33 18.26 38.11
C ALA A 584 -11.83 18.21 37.70
N ARG A 585 -11.15 17.09 37.99
CA ARG A 585 -9.69 16.90 37.94
C ARG A 585 -8.98 17.62 39.10
N SER A 586 -9.60 17.59 40.28
CA SER A 586 -9.03 18.10 41.54
C SER A 586 -9.35 17.12 42.67
N TRP A 587 -8.32 16.48 43.24
CA TRP A 587 -8.50 15.42 44.23
C TRP A 587 -9.36 15.87 45.43
N ALA A 588 -9.15 17.09 45.92
CA ALA A 588 -9.91 17.65 47.03
C ALA A 588 -11.41 17.83 46.72
N ALA A 589 -11.78 18.10 45.47
CA ALA A 589 -13.18 18.26 45.04
C ALA A 589 -13.83 16.93 44.62
N ASP A 590 -13.03 15.96 44.16
CA ASP A 590 -13.49 14.75 43.49
C ASP A 590 -13.55 13.52 44.42
N ARG A 591 -12.72 13.44 45.46
CA ARG A 591 -12.50 12.20 46.26
C ARG A 591 -13.77 11.60 46.85
N LEU A 592 -14.58 12.41 47.55
CA LEU A 592 -15.79 11.94 48.24
C LEU A 592 -16.89 11.47 47.26
N GLN A 593 -17.03 12.16 46.12
CA GLN A 593 -17.98 11.78 45.06
C GLN A 593 -17.56 10.45 44.42
N LEU A 594 -16.27 10.28 44.12
CA LEU A 594 -15.70 9.06 43.56
C LEU A 594 -15.89 7.87 44.53
N ALA A 595 -15.51 8.04 45.81
CA ALA A 595 -15.66 7.03 46.86
C ALA A 595 -17.10 6.53 46.97
N THR A 596 -18.06 7.46 47.08
CA THR A 596 -19.48 7.16 47.26
C THR A 596 -20.07 6.45 46.04
N GLN A 597 -19.72 6.88 44.82
CA GLN A 597 -20.21 6.25 43.59
C GLN A 597 -19.61 4.85 43.40
N LEU A 598 -18.31 4.66 43.63
CA LEU A 598 -17.67 3.34 43.54
C LEU A 598 -18.17 2.35 44.59
N ALA A 599 -18.37 2.80 45.84
CA ALA A 599 -18.95 1.95 46.89
C ALA A 599 -20.37 1.49 46.52
N SER A 600 -21.20 2.38 45.97
CA SER A 600 -22.54 2.05 45.49
C SER A 600 -22.51 1.05 44.33
N LEU A 601 -21.66 1.29 43.32
CA LEU A 601 -21.56 0.45 42.12
C LEU A 601 -21.00 -0.94 42.43
N GLY A 602 -19.98 -1.03 43.30
CA GLY A 602 -19.44 -2.32 43.75
C GLY A 602 -20.46 -3.15 44.55
N LYS A 603 -21.30 -2.48 45.35
CA LYS A 603 -22.40 -3.11 46.11
C LYS A 603 -23.51 -3.63 45.19
N GLU A 604 -23.86 -2.91 44.12
CA GLU A 604 -24.78 -3.38 43.07
C GLU A 604 -24.21 -4.63 42.36
N ALA A 605 -22.97 -4.54 41.86
CA ALA A 605 -22.30 -5.61 41.12
C ALA A 605 -22.21 -6.93 41.91
N ARG A 606 -21.82 -6.87 43.21
CA ARG A 606 -21.79 -8.05 44.09
C ARG A 606 -23.18 -8.58 44.42
N LYS A 607 -24.12 -7.72 44.81
CA LYS A 607 -25.47 -8.14 45.27
C LYS A 607 -26.22 -8.90 44.18
N GLU A 608 -26.07 -8.48 42.93
CA GLU A 608 -26.84 -9.01 41.81
C GLU A 608 -26.04 -9.99 40.95
N ASN A 609 -24.79 -10.30 41.35
CA ASN A 609 -23.77 -11.05 40.62
C ASN A 609 -23.67 -10.66 39.13
N ARG A 610 -23.66 -9.35 38.86
CA ARG A 610 -23.67 -8.78 37.51
C ARG A 610 -22.24 -8.52 37.01
N PRO A 611 -22.03 -8.52 35.68
CA PRO A 611 -20.83 -7.95 35.10
C PRO A 611 -20.62 -6.50 35.55
N PHE A 612 -19.36 -6.07 35.60
CA PHE A 612 -18.95 -4.75 36.02
C PHE A 612 -17.67 -4.36 35.27
N CYS A 613 -17.66 -3.19 34.65
CA CYS A 613 -16.44 -2.61 34.08
C CYS A 613 -16.28 -1.16 34.52
N PHE A 614 -15.14 -0.81 35.08
CA PHE A 614 -14.80 0.59 35.40
C PHE A 614 -13.61 1.06 34.57
N LEU A 615 -13.87 1.90 33.56
CA LEU A 615 -12.86 2.40 32.63
C LEU A 615 -12.26 3.73 33.13
N LEU A 616 -10.93 3.76 33.23
CA LEU A 616 -10.16 4.97 33.49
C LEU A 616 -8.82 4.92 32.74
N TYR A 617 -8.32 6.10 32.34
CA TYR A 617 -7.01 6.25 31.70
C TYR A 617 -6.06 6.95 32.70
N PRO A 618 -5.05 6.26 33.27
CA PRO A 618 -4.13 6.88 34.23
C PRO A 618 -3.36 8.08 33.68
N GLU A 619 -3.16 8.21 32.36
CA GLU A 619 -2.59 9.42 31.74
C GLU A 619 -3.47 10.67 31.93
N GLY A 620 -4.77 10.50 32.21
CA GLY A 620 -5.75 11.57 32.46
C GLY A 620 -6.11 12.45 31.25
N THR A 621 -5.36 12.32 30.15
CA THR A 621 -5.56 13.03 28.87
C THR A 621 -4.77 12.34 27.76
N LEU A 622 -5.03 12.71 26.51
CA LEU A 622 -4.32 12.23 25.32
C LEU A 622 -2.86 12.71 25.26
N VAL A 623 -1.98 11.90 24.65
CA VAL A 623 -0.68 12.34 24.14
C VAL A 623 -0.87 13.31 22.97
N SER A 624 -0.35 14.54 23.08
CA SER A 624 -0.51 15.59 22.08
C SER A 624 0.59 16.64 22.18
N LYS A 625 0.66 17.56 21.20
CA LYS A 625 1.61 18.69 21.20
C LYS A 625 1.54 19.52 22.49
N ASP A 626 0.34 19.68 23.04
CA ASP A 626 0.08 20.61 24.13
C ASP A 626 0.17 19.93 25.52
N THR A 627 -0.10 18.62 25.57
CA THR A 627 -0.01 17.81 26.81
C THR A 627 1.37 17.23 27.06
N ARG A 628 2.15 16.91 26.01
CA ARG A 628 3.49 16.31 26.16
C ARG A 628 4.47 17.18 26.97
N PRO A 629 4.55 18.52 26.79
CA PRO A 629 5.40 19.37 27.61
C PRO A 629 4.98 19.41 29.08
N ILE A 630 3.70 19.14 29.37
CA ILE A 630 3.17 19.09 30.75
C ILE A 630 3.56 17.77 31.43
N SER A 631 3.59 16.64 30.71
CA SER A 631 4.19 15.39 31.20
C SER A 631 5.67 15.60 31.53
N LYS A 632 6.44 16.14 30.59
CA LYS A 632 7.87 16.39 30.79
C LYS A 632 8.15 17.28 32.00
N LYS A 633 7.47 18.44 32.12
CA LYS A 633 7.63 19.33 33.29
C LYS A 633 7.30 18.64 34.62
N PHE A 634 6.42 17.65 34.62
CA PHE A 634 6.12 16.85 35.81
C PHE A 634 7.19 15.78 36.08
N ALA A 635 7.71 15.12 35.04
CA ALA A 635 8.85 14.21 35.13
C ALA A 635 10.07 14.91 35.74
N ASP A 636 10.42 16.06 35.17
CA ASP A 636 11.53 16.91 35.58
C ASP A 636 11.36 17.37 37.04
N LYS A 637 10.14 17.76 37.46
CA LYS A 637 9.84 18.11 38.86
C LYS A 637 9.96 16.93 39.83
N MET A 638 9.69 15.70 39.39
CA MET A 638 9.82 14.50 40.21
C MET A 638 11.22 13.88 40.20
N GLY A 639 12.15 14.38 39.38
CA GLY A 639 13.46 13.75 39.20
C GLY A 639 13.41 12.38 38.50
N ILE A 640 12.36 12.12 37.69
CA ILE A 640 12.16 10.84 36.99
C ILE A 640 12.22 11.02 35.47
N ALA A 641 12.56 9.95 34.75
CA ALA A 641 12.53 9.94 33.30
C ALA A 641 11.08 10.11 32.77
N ASP A 642 10.90 10.97 31.76
CA ASP A 642 9.66 11.07 30.99
C ASP A 642 9.59 9.95 29.93
N MET A 643 8.37 9.64 29.50
CA MET A 643 8.10 8.56 28.53
C MET A 643 8.46 8.99 27.08
N LYS A 644 8.43 8.07 26.11
CA LYS A 644 8.64 8.33 24.66
C LYS A 644 7.32 8.35 23.86
N ASN A 645 6.38 7.44 24.15
CA ASN A 645 5.14 7.24 23.39
C ASN A 645 3.84 7.60 24.14
N THR A 646 3.90 7.66 25.48
CA THR A 646 2.81 7.94 26.43
C THR A 646 3.06 9.22 27.23
N LEU A 647 2.11 9.60 28.08
CA LEU A 647 2.32 10.53 29.19
C LEU A 647 2.58 9.74 30.49
N LEU A 648 3.22 10.38 31.48
CA LEU A 648 3.37 9.79 32.82
C LEU A 648 2.00 9.59 33.52
N PRO A 649 1.74 8.38 34.07
CA PRO A 649 0.46 8.04 34.67
C PRO A 649 0.22 8.75 36.01
N ARG A 650 -1.05 8.84 36.40
CA ARG A 650 -1.55 9.41 37.65
C ARG A 650 -2.21 8.32 38.47
N SER A 651 -1.47 7.84 39.45
CA SER A 651 -1.82 6.72 40.35
C SER A 651 -3.09 6.95 41.18
N THR A 652 -3.23 8.13 41.79
CA THR A 652 -4.21 8.39 42.86
C THR A 652 -5.63 7.97 42.50
N GLY A 653 -6.07 8.27 41.27
CA GLY A 653 -7.40 7.88 40.79
C GLY A 653 -7.58 6.38 40.62
N LEU A 654 -6.56 5.66 40.14
CA LEU A 654 -6.60 4.20 40.00
C LEU A 654 -6.49 3.51 41.37
N HIS A 655 -5.47 3.87 42.16
CA HIS A 655 -5.19 3.26 43.47
C HIS A 655 -6.39 3.32 44.40
N TYR A 656 -6.97 4.52 44.55
CA TYR A 656 -8.15 4.73 45.39
C TYR A 656 -9.39 4.01 44.83
N SER A 657 -9.53 3.89 43.51
CA SER A 657 -10.63 3.14 42.91
C SER A 657 -10.53 1.64 43.18
N LEU A 658 -9.32 1.07 43.09
CA LEU A 658 -9.06 -0.33 43.44
C LEU A 658 -9.33 -0.58 44.93
N ARG A 659 -8.79 0.25 45.84
CA ARG A 659 -9.08 0.16 47.29
C ARG A 659 -10.57 0.32 47.62
N SER A 660 -11.32 1.15 46.88
CA SER A 660 -12.77 1.33 47.07
C SER A 660 -13.60 0.11 46.64
N LEU A 661 -13.17 -0.59 45.57
CA LEU A 661 -13.90 -1.67 44.92
C LEU A 661 -13.51 -3.06 45.45
N ALA A 662 -12.24 -3.33 45.74
CA ALA A 662 -11.74 -4.67 46.09
C ALA A 662 -12.37 -5.28 47.37
N PRO A 663 -12.69 -4.53 48.44
CA PRO A 663 -13.47 -5.05 49.58
C PRO A 663 -14.89 -5.49 49.17
N ARG A 664 -15.46 -4.85 48.13
CA ARG A 664 -16.86 -4.99 47.72
C ARG A 664 -17.05 -5.99 46.57
N ILE A 665 -16.03 -6.22 45.74
CA ILE A 665 -15.98 -7.25 44.71
C ILE A 665 -14.77 -8.14 45.01
N PRO A 666 -14.93 -9.32 45.63
CA PRO A 666 -13.81 -10.20 45.96
C PRO A 666 -13.07 -10.73 44.72
N ASP A 667 -13.81 -10.99 43.64
CA ASP A 667 -13.32 -11.52 42.36
C ASP A 667 -12.91 -10.42 41.36
N LEU A 668 -12.45 -9.27 41.85
CA LEU A 668 -12.12 -8.11 41.03
C LEU A 668 -10.76 -8.28 40.34
N LYS A 669 -10.77 -8.28 39.00
CA LYS A 669 -9.54 -8.21 38.19
C LYS A 669 -9.24 -6.77 37.72
N LEU A 670 -8.00 -6.51 37.34
CA LEU A 670 -7.62 -5.37 36.50
C LEU A 670 -7.29 -5.93 35.11
N LEU A 671 -8.09 -5.55 34.11
CA LEU A 671 -7.76 -5.79 32.71
C LEU A 671 -7.03 -4.55 32.19
N ASP A 672 -5.80 -4.74 31.73
CA ASP A 672 -4.93 -3.66 31.29
C ASP A 672 -4.58 -3.81 29.81
N LEU A 673 -4.75 -2.73 29.04
CA LEU A 673 -4.59 -2.72 27.59
C LEU A 673 -3.39 -1.88 27.16
N THR A 674 -2.57 -2.40 26.26
CA THR A 674 -1.61 -1.61 25.48
C THR A 674 -2.15 -1.49 24.06
N VAL A 675 -2.73 -0.32 23.76
CA VAL A 675 -3.42 0.00 22.51
C VAL A 675 -2.46 0.71 21.56
N VAL A 676 -2.28 0.17 20.36
CA VAL A 676 -1.36 0.71 19.34
C VAL A 676 -2.01 0.69 17.95
N TYR A 677 -1.64 1.67 17.13
CA TYR A 677 -2.20 1.89 15.80
C TYR A 677 -1.11 1.73 14.73
N PRO A 678 -1.39 1.04 13.61
CA PRO A 678 -0.43 0.90 12.52
C PRO A 678 -0.20 2.24 11.80
N GLY A 679 1.06 2.56 11.54
CA GLY A 679 1.48 3.73 10.76
C GLY A 679 2.94 4.11 11.02
N LYS A 680 3.58 4.78 10.06
CA LYS A 680 4.89 5.41 10.27
C LYS A 680 4.66 6.86 10.71
N PHE A 681 4.63 7.06 12.02
CA PHE A 681 4.26 8.34 12.61
C PHE A 681 5.48 9.26 12.76
N SER A 682 5.47 10.41 12.08
CA SER A 682 6.52 11.45 12.22
C SER A 682 6.19 12.48 13.32
N LYS A 683 5.02 12.35 13.96
CA LYS A 683 4.42 13.18 15.01
C LYS A 683 3.43 12.31 15.79
N PHE A 684 2.73 12.86 16.77
CA PHE A 684 1.67 12.15 17.51
C PHE A 684 0.64 11.46 16.59
N GLN A 685 0.16 10.30 17.03
CA GLN A 685 -0.81 9.38 16.43
C GLN A 685 -2.12 10.12 16.04
N LEU A 686 -2.52 11.09 16.86
CA LEU A 686 -3.64 12.00 16.62
C LEU A 686 -3.52 12.81 15.30
N SER A 687 -2.30 13.05 14.80
CA SER A 687 -2.04 13.71 13.49
C SER A 687 -2.48 12.85 12.30
N TYR A 688 -2.77 11.57 12.52
CA TYR A 688 -3.17 10.58 11.52
C TYR A 688 -4.61 10.09 11.77
N TYR A 689 -5.03 10.00 13.04
CA TYR A 689 -6.30 9.41 13.45
C TYR A 689 -7.13 10.33 14.35
N THR A 690 -7.83 11.29 13.75
CA THR A 690 -8.94 12.03 14.38
C THR A 690 -10.29 11.35 14.11
N LEU A 691 -11.33 11.65 14.89
CA LEU A 691 -12.70 11.18 14.63
C LEU A 691 -13.18 11.57 13.21
N ARG A 692 -12.85 12.79 12.75
CA ARG A 692 -13.08 13.24 11.37
C ARG A 692 -12.33 12.38 10.34
N SER A 693 -11.05 12.07 10.58
CA SER A 693 -10.29 11.16 9.71
C SER A 693 -10.96 9.79 9.59
N ILE A 694 -11.29 9.20 10.74
CA ILE A 694 -11.78 7.83 10.84
C ILE A 694 -13.15 7.70 10.16
N PHE A 695 -14.13 8.49 10.62
CA PHE A 695 -15.54 8.31 10.23
C PHE A 695 -15.98 9.18 9.06
N PHE A 696 -15.55 10.44 9.00
CA PHE A 696 -16.01 11.37 7.96
C PHE A 696 -15.18 11.19 6.67
N ASN A 697 -13.86 11.12 6.79
CA ASN A 697 -12.96 10.91 5.65
C ASN A 697 -12.84 9.41 5.28
N GLY A 698 -13.37 8.49 6.10
CA GLY A 698 -13.35 7.05 5.83
C GLY A 698 -11.95 6.40 5.94
N VAL A 699 -11.04 7.05 6.67
CA VAL A 699 -9.65 6.62 6.86
C VAL A 699 -9.49 6.04 8.27
N SER A 700 -9.99 4.82 8.44
CA SER A 700 -9.80 3.99 9.63
C SER A 700 -8.38 3.42 9.71
N PRO A 701 -7.89 3.06 10.91
CA PRO A 701 -6.78 2.11 11.04
C PRO A 701 -7.20 0.75 10.44
N PRO A 702 -6.37 0.04 9.66
CA PRO A 702 -6.70 -1.30 9.16
C PRO A 702 -6.80 -2.36 10.26
N ALA A 703 -6.21 -2.11 11.43
CA ALA A 703 -6.44 -2.82 12.69
C ALA A 703 -6.17 -1.88 13.87
N ILE A 704 -6.79 -2.13 15.01
CA ILE A 704 -6.39 -1.59 16.31
C ILE A 704 -5.73 -2.73 17.06
N HIS A 705 -4.43 -2.60 17.36
CA HIS A 705 -3.71 -3.61 18.12
C HIS A 705 -3.98 -3.39 19.61
N MET A 706 -4.35 -4.45 20.32
CA MET A 706 -4.63 -4.44 21.76
C MET A 706 -3.91 -5.61 22.40
N HIS A 707 -2.83 -5.32 23.12
CA HIS A 707 -2.16 -6.32 23.95
C HIS A 707 -2.76 -6.30 25.36
N LEU A 708 -3.13 -7.46 25.88
CA LEU A 708 -3.87 -7.62 27.14
C LEU A 708 -2.98 -8.18 28.24
N ARG A 709 -3.04 -7.55 29.42
CA ARG A 709 -2.60 -8.11 30.70
C ARG A 709 -3.80 -8.22 31.64
N LEU A 710 -3.81 -9.23 32.50
CA LEU A 710 -4.89 -9.51 33.44
C LEU A 710 -4.31 -9.80 34.83
N PHE A 711 -4.63 -8.94 35.80
CA PHE A 711 -4.14 -9.02 37.17
C PHE A 711 -5.29 -9.31 38.14
N ASP A 712 -5.05 -10.07 39.20
CA ASP A 712 -5.89 -10.01 40.39
C ASP A 712 -5.59 -8.73 41.20
N VAL A 713 -6.64 -8.02 41.62
CA VAL A 713 -6.48 -6.74 42.33
C VAL A 713 -6.00 -6.93 43.78
N ARG A 714 -6.18 -8.11 44.38
CA ARG A 714 -5.74 -8.45 45.74
C ARG A 714 -4.37 -9.13 45.76
N GLU A 715 -4.04 -9.91 44.74
CA GLU A 715 -2.84 -10.76 44.72
C GLU A 715 -1.67 -10.15 43.94
N ASP A 716 -1.91 -9.57 42.75
CA ASP A 716 -0.85 -9.10 41.85
C ASP A 716 -0.50 -7.59 41.97
N ILE A 717 -1.31 -6.81 42.69
CA ILE A 717 -1.23 -5.34 42.70
C ILE A 717 -0.96 -4.85 44.14
N PRO A 718 0.06 -3.99 44.37
CA PRO A 718 0.36 -3.44 45.69
C PRO A 718 -0.62 -2.33 46.08
N ILE A 719 -1.91 -2.67 46.24
CA ILE A 719 -2.95 -1.71 46.63
C ILE A 719 -2.88 -1.30 48.10
N GLY A 720 -2.08 -1.98 48.93
CA GLY A 720 -1.94 -1.76 50.37
C GLY A 720 -2.97 -2.51 51.22
N ASP A 721 -2.87 -2.41 52.55
CA ASP A 721 -3.76 -3.14 53.46
C ASP A 721 -5.19 -2.57 53.42
N LEU A 722 -6.15 -3.50 53.42
CA LEU A 722 -7.59 -3.25 53.40
C LEU A 722 -8.28 -3.71 54.68
N SER A 723 -7.58 -4.31 55.65
CA SER A 723 -8.13 -4.95 56.86
C SER A 723 -9.18 -4.07 57.58
N SER A 724 -8.87 -2.80 57.80
CA SER A 724 -9.73 -1.79 58.43
C SER A 724 -11.08 -1.60 57.69
N THR A 725 -11.10 -1.81 56.37
CA THR A 725 -12.28 -1.70 55.50
C THR A 725 -13.05 -3.01 55.30
N MET A 726 -12.65 -4.10 55.95
CA MET A 726 -13.31 -5.41 55.88
C MET A 726 -14.21 -5.72 57.10
N SER A 727 -14.60 -4.68 57.85
CA SER A 727 -15.26 -4.78 59.16
C SER A 727 -16.75 -5.18 59.12
N SER A 728 -16.99 -6.49 59.16
CA SER A 728 -18.26 -7.21 59.41
C SER A 728 -19.42 -7.05 58.38
N PRO A 729 -20.03 -8.17 57.90
CA PRO A 729 -21.08 -8.12 56.87
C PRO A 729 -22.44 -7.61 57.37
N ASP A 730 -22.72 -7.65 58.67
CA ASP A 730 -24.05 -7.39 59.25
C ASP A 730 -24.22 -5.98 59.87
N VAL A 731 -23.19 -5.12 59.81
CA VAL A 731 -23.28 -3.73 60.29
C VAL A 731 -23.78 -2.81 59.17
N PRO A 732 -24.74 -1.89 59.42
CA PRO A 732 -25.10 -0.86 58.45
C PRO A 732 -23.96 0.15 58.22
N GLU A 733 -23.09 -0.10 57.24
CA GLU A 733 -21.98 0.79 56.82
C GLU A 733 -22.45 2.26 56.70
N LYS A 734 -22.01 3.14 57.62
CA LYS A 734 -22.26 4.58 57.56
C LYS A 734 -21.37 5.25 56.51
N GLY A 735 -21.80 5.20 55.25
CA GLY A 735 -21.20 5.96 54.15
C GLY A 735 -19.86 5.39 53.66
N ALA A 736 -19.22 6.13 52.75
CA ALA A 736 -17.87 5.81 52.30
C ALA A 736 -16.86 6.30 53.35
N VAL A 737 -16.20 5.38 54.05
CA VAL A 737 -15.09 5.69 54.97
C VAL A 737 -13.97 6.38 54.19
N GLU A 738 -13.47 7.50 54.72
CA GLU A 738 -12.34 8.21 54.14
C GLU A 738 -11.04 7.46 54.41
N VAL A 739 -10.66 6.58 53.47
CA VAL A 739 -9.40 5.84 53.52
C VAL A 739 -8.27 6.75 53.05
N ASP A 740 -7.63 7.44 53.98
CA ASP A 740 -6.30 7.99 53.73
C ASP A 740 -5.33 6.83 53.45
N ILE A 741 -4.54 6.98 52.39
CA ILE A 741 -3.57 5.97 51.95
C ILE A 741 -2.21 6.31 52.57
N PRO A 742 -1.59 5.41 53.36
CA PRO A 742 -0.25 5.59 53.89
C PRO A 742 0.76 5.98 52.79
N ALA A 743 1.71 6.85 53.12
CA ALA A 743 2.65 7.40 52.15
C ALA A 743 3.47 6.31 51.43
N GLU A 744 3.88 5.27 52.16
CA GLU A 744 4.61 4.11 51.65
C GLU A 744 3.77 3.23 50.72
N GLU A 745 2.53 2.88 51.09
CA GLU A 745 1.61 2.13 50.21
C GLU A 745 1.36 2.86 48.89
N LYS A 746 1.22 4.17 48.98
CA LYS A 746 1.08 5.05 47.81
C LYS A 746 2.36 5.08 46.97
N GLU A 747 3.54 5.18 47.57
CA GLU A 747 4.80 5.19 46.82
C GLU A 747 5.06 3.85 46.11
N ASN A 748 4.77 2.73 46.77
CA ASN A 748 4.83 1.39 46.19
C ASN A 748 3.87 1.25 44.99
N PHE A 749 2.63 1.75 45.11
CA PHE A 749 1.68 1.77 44.00
C PHE A 749 2.11 2.73 42.87
N ASP A 750 2.62 3.92 43.20
CA ASP A 750 3.17 4.88 42.25
C ASP A 750 4.33 4.25 41.46
N LEU A 751 5.22 3.49 42.12
CA LEU A 751 6.34 2.80 41.48
C LEU A 751 5.88 1.66 40.56
N TRP A 752 4.98 0.79 41.05
CA TRP A 752 4.36 -0.28 40.25
C TRP A 752 3.72 0.26 38.98
N LEU A 753 2.89 1.31 39.09
CA LEU A 753 2.20 1.90 37.94
C LEU A 753 3.15 2.60 36.96
N ARG A 754 4.23 3.25 37.46
CA ARG A 754 5.28 3.85 36.62
C ARG A 754 6.06 2.79 35.83
N ASN A 755 6.34 1.63 36.44
CA ASN A 755 7.01 0.53 35.77
C ASN A 755 6.10 -0.11 34.70
N LEU A 756 4.82 -0.38 35.02
CA LEU A 756 3.82 -0.84 34.06
C LEU A 756 3.70 0.10 32.86
N TRP A 757 3.71 1.43 33.08
CA TRP A 757 3.72 2.40 31.98
C TRP A 757 5.02 2.44 31.18
N ARG A 758 6.18 2.18 31.80
CA ARG A 758 7.46 2.08 31.07
C ARG A 758 7.44 0.88 30.10
N GLU A 759 6.99 -0.28 30.57
CA GLU A 759 6.84 -1.47 29.73
C GLU A 759 5.86 -1.24 28.57
N LYS A 760 4.74 -0.54 28.80
CA LYS A 760 3.85 -0.08 27.72
C LYS A 760 4.57 0.78 26.70
N ASP A 761 5.34 1.75 27.17
CA ASP A 761 6.01 2.74 26.33
C ASP A 761 7.09 2.11 25.44
N GLU A 762 7.83 1.14 25.98
CA GLU A 762 8.83 0.33 25.30
C GLU A 762 8.18 -0.66 24.31
N ALA A 763 7.06 -1.31 24.68
CA ALA A 763 6.29 -2.16 23.77
C ALA A 763 5.73 -1.37 22.57
N ILE A 764 5.29 -0.12 22.78
CA ILE A 764 4.85 0.77 21.70
C ILE A 764 6.03 1.13 20.77
N ALA A 765 7.21 1.42 21.31
CA ALA A 765 8.41 1.67 20.51
C ALA A 765 8.79 0.45 19.66
N LYS A 766 8.87 -0.73 20.30
CA LYS A 766 9.13 -2.02 19.64
C LYS A 766 8.13 -2.30 18.52
N TYR A 767 6.84 -1.99 18.70
CA TYR A 767 5.83 -2.16 17.65
C TYR A 767 6.09 -1.26 16.44
N TYR A 768 6.56 -0.02 16.61
CA TYR A 768 6.89 0.86 15.48
C TYR A 768 8.17 0.47 14.75
N GLU A 769 9.08 -0.24 15.41
CA GLU A 769 10.29 -0.80 14.80
C GLU A 769 10.04 -2.15 14.10
N THR A 770 9.26 -3.04 14.72
CA THR A 770 9.11 -4.46 14.29
C THR A 770 7.76 -4.81 13.68
N GLY A 771 6.73 -3.97 13.84
CA GLY A 771 5.36 -4.25 13.44
C GLY A 771 4.58 -5.20 14.37
N THR A 772 5.17 -5.67 15.48
CA THR A 772 4.50 -6.55 16.45
C THR A 772 4.66 -6.09 17.90
N LEU A 773 3.64 -6.36 18.71
CA LEU A 773 3.70 -6.21 20.18
C LEU A 773 4.24 -7.47 20.87
N GLU A 774 4.35 -8.57 20.13
CA GLU A 774 4.61 -9.90 20.69
C GLU A 774 6.10 -10.06 21.05
N THR A 775 6.40 -10.50 22.27
CA THR A 775 7.64 -11.21 22.60
C THR A 775 7.53 -12.61 22.01
N ILE A 776 8.40 -12.94 21.04
CA ILE A 776 8.31 -14.20 20.28
C ILE A 776 8.74 -15.35 21.20
N PRO A 777 7.83 -16.28 21.49
CA PRO A 777 8.05 -17.65 21.02
C PRO A 777 7.14 -18.04 19.85
N GLU A 778 7.53 -19.08 19.13
CA GLU A 778 6.71 -19.70 18.09
C GLU A 778 5.39 -20.26 18.70
N GLY A 779 4.26 -19.97 18.07
CA GLY A 779 2.92 -20.44 18.50
C GLY A 779 1.99 -19.38 19.12
N SER A 780 2.46 -18.16 19.37
CA SER A 780 1.60 -17.03 19.76
C SER A 780 0.48 -16.81 18.74
N THR A 781 -0.78 -16.92 19.16
CA THR A 781 -1.95 -16.87 18.26
C THR A 781 -2.78 -15.61 18.50
N ALA A 782 -2.42 -14.52 17.80
CA ALA A 782 -3.17 -13.27 17.82
C ALA A 782 -4.61 -13.44 17.29
N LEU A 783 -5.59 -12.86 17.99
CA LEU A 783 -7.02 -12.93 17.63
C LEU A 783 -7.44 -11.69 16.82
N ASP A 784 -7.67 -11.86 15.53
CA ASP A 784 -8.26 -10.83 14.65
C ASP A 784 -9.80 -10.86 14.72
N ILE A 785 -10.42 -9.84 15.32
CA ILE A 785 -11.89 -9.70 15.48
C ILE A 785 -12.40 -8.51 14.65
N PRO A 786 -13.19 -8.71 13.58
CA PRO A 786 -13.75 -7.61 12.80
C PRO A 786 -14.81 -6.84 13.62
N LEU A 787 -14.78 -5.50 13.57
CA LEU A 787 -15.82 -4.68 14.21
C LEU A 787 -17.12 -4.74 13.41
N LYS A 788 -17.93 -5.75 13.73
CA LYS A 788 -19.25 -6.04 13.14
C LYS A 788 -20.22 -6.50 14.23
N LEU A 789 -21.50 -6.23 14.05
CA LEU A 789 -22.56 -6.76 14.93
C LEU A 789 -22.66 -8.28 14.80
N ARG A 790 -22.86 -8.97 15.94
CA ARG A 790 -23.03 -10.43 16.02
C ARG A 790 -24.27 -10.91 15.24
N ARG A 791 -25.33 -10.09 15.15
CA ARG A 791 -26.64 -10.43 14.56
C ARG A 791 -27.21 -9.23 13.81
N LYS A 792 -27.84 -9.46 12.65
CA LYS A 792 -28.53 -8.41 11.86
C LYS A 792 -29.62 -7.66 12.65
N ARG A 793 -30.25 -8.28 13.66
CA ARG A 793 -31.28 -7.64 14.50
C ARG A 793 -30.73 -6.53 15.40
N GLU A 794 -29.45 -6.58 15.77
CA GLU A 794 -28.83 -5.54 16.62
C GLU A 794 -28.67 -4.19 15.91
N ILE A 795 -28.92 -4.12 14.60
CA ILE A 795 -29.07 -2.86 13.87
C ILE A 795 -30.28 -2.07 14.43
N LEU A 796 -31.36 -2.75 14.81
CA LEU A 796 -32.55 -2.12 15.40
C LEU A 796 -32.32 -1.75 16.87
N ASP A 797 -31.49 -2.53 17.60
CA ASP A 797 -31.05 -2.17 18.95
C ASP A 797 -30.23 -0.87 18.93
N ALA A 798 -29.35 -0.68 17.94
CA ALA A 798 -28.56 0.56 17.79
C ALA A 798 -29.40 1.85 17.62
N PHE A 799 -30.68 1.75 17.26
CA PHE A 799 -31.64 2.86 17.17
C PHE A 799 -32.78 2.78 18.20
N CYS A 800 -32.65 1.94 19.23
CA CYS A 800 -33.63 1.72 20.30
C CYS A 800 -35.05 1.31 19.83
N CYS A 801 -35.21 0.75 18.63
CA CYS A 801 -36.53 0.56 18.00
C CYS A 801 -37.48 -0.40 18.77
N PHE A 802 -36.96 -1.26 19.64
CA PHE A 802 -37.78 -2.24 20.37
C PHE A 802 -38.44 -1.72 21.65
N PHE A 803 -38.04 -0.58 22.23
CA PHE A 803 -38.61 -0.13 23.51
C PHE A 803 -40.12 0.19 23.42
N PRO A 804 -40.59 0.98 22.42
CA PRO A 804 -42.02 1.29 22.31
C PRO A 804 -42.86 0.04 21.99
N ALA A 805 -42.36 -0.84 21.12
CA ALA A 805 -43.04 -2.08 20.73
C ALA A 805 -43.13 -3.09 21.89
N GLY A 806 -42.05 -3.24 22.67
CA GLY A 806 -42.03 -4.10 23.87
C GLY A 806 -42.94 -3.56 24.97
N LEU A 807 -42.95 -2.25 25.21
CA LEU A 807 -43.85 -1.62 26.17
C LEU A 807 -45.31 -1.75 25.74
N ALA A 808 -45.63 -1.52 24.46
CA ALA A 808 -46.98 -1.71 23.92
C ALA A 808 -47.44 -3.18 24.00
N TYR A 809 -46.56 -4.14 23.74
CA TYR A 809 -46.86 -5.58 23.86
C TYR A 809 -47.12 -5.99 25.32
N LEU A 810 -46.32 -5.50 26.27
CA LEU A 810 -46.51 -5.75 27.70
C LEU A 810 -47.78 -5.08 28.25
N LEU A 811 -48.10 -3.85 27.82
CA LEU A 811 -49.33 -3.16 28.18
C LEU A 811 -50.57 -3.81 27.54
N GLY A 812 -50.45 -4.37 26.34
CA GLY A 812 -51.49 -5.19 25.71
C GLY A 812 -51.75 -6.49 26.47
N ARG A 813 -50.69 -7.16 26.94
CA ARG A 813 -50.78 -8.35 27.82
C ARG A 813 -51.20 -8.06 29.27
N ALA A 814 -51.29 -6.80 29.69
CA ALA A 814 -51.81 -6.38 30.99
C ALA A 814 -53.28 -5.91 30.90
N ARG A 815 -53.94 -6.11 29.75
CA ARG A 815 -55.37 -5.83 29.50
C ARG A 815 -56.17 -7.11 29.19
N HIS A 816 -55.57 -8.28 29.42
CA HIS A 816 -56.12 -9.62 29.32
C HIS A 816 -55.63 -10.44 30.52
#